data_AF-A0A8C0VU21-F1
#
_entry.id   AF-A0A8C0VU21-F1
#
_cell.length_a   1.000
_cell.length_b   1.000
_cell.length_c   1.000
_cell.angle_alpha   90.00
_cell.angle_beta   90.00
_cell.angle_gamma   90.00
#
_symmetry.space_group_name_H-M   'P 1'
#
loop_
_entity.id
_entity.type
_entity.pdbx_description
1 polymer ?
#
loop_
_entity_poly.entity_id
_entity_poly.type
_entity_poly.pdbx_seq_one_letter_code
_entity_poly.pdbx_strand_id
1 'polypeptide(L)'
;MLWFHGNAELLPHSPGHRSPLNDFQRLRATELLAVPVDPPPPLPEQGTAEQCAQRCATSLACRAFHHDQQSQLCQLLPWTQHSPRIQLQKNIRYDLYQKKDYLRDCIVGDGSSYRGTRATTEKGLRCQHWQATTPHDHRFLPSPRNGLEENYCRNPDRDKRGPWCYTVDPNVRHQSCGIKKCEDAVCMTCNGEDYRGTVDHTESGTECQRWDLQHPHKHPYHPNKYPDKGLDDNYCRNPDSSERPWCYTTDPRREREYCHIRICKKRPRPVNVTNGCFRGKGEGYRGRVNVTVSGIPCQRWDSQVPHKHHFVPNKYPCKDLQENYCRNPDGSEAPWCFTSRPTVRIAFCFHIRRCPDEQDAQECYHGHGKNYHGHVSKTRKGITCQPWAAQTPHVPQISPATHPEAHLEENYCRNPDNDSHGPWCYTMDPRTPFDYCAIKPCSGSTVPPIMENADAVTFEQCGQRDERLQQKGRIVGGQPGNSPWTVSIRNREGVHFCGGSLVKEQWVISTRQCFSSCNADLTGYEVQLGTLFKDPGPGDPDQQTIPIVRIVCGPSESQLVMLKLARPATLTRRVALICLPPERYVVPAGTVCEIAGWGETRGTADGSVLNVAQLPVLAHSECNRALRGRLKESELCTAPLRAGVGACEGDYGGPLACLTADCWVLEGVITPSRVCARTDQPALFIRVSLYVDWIDKVMKMG
;
A
#
# COMPACT_ATOMS: atom_id res chain seq x y z
N MET A 1 -19.65 40.69 -50.98
CA MET A 1 -19.17 40.84 -49.59
C MET A 1 -19.93 39.86 -48.72
N LEU A 2 -19.39 38.64 -48.60
CA LEU A 2 -19.94 37.56 -47.78
C LEU A 2 -18.97 37.37 -46.62
N TRP A 3 -19.53 37.42 -45.40
CA TRP A 3 -18.83 37.24 -44.14
C TRP A 3 -18.42 35.77 -43.99
N PHE A 4 -17.13 35.49 -43.83
CA PHE A 4 -16.62 34.17 -43.50
C PHE A 4 -16.63 33.97 -41.98
N HIS A 5 -17.28 32.90 -41.55
CA HIS A 5 -17.14 32.28 -40.23
C HIS A 5 -15.67 31.90 -39.96
N GLY A 6 -15.09 32.46 -38.91
CA GLY A 6 -13.87 31.95 -38.30
C GLY A 6 -14.20 31.19 -37.02
N ASN A 7 -14.18 29.85 -37.11
CA ASN A 7 -14.11 28.95 -35.96
C ASN A 7 -12.85 29.29 -35.15
N ALA A 8 -13.00 29.76 -33.92
CA ALA A 8 -11.92 29.72 -32.94
C ALA A 8 -11.85 28.29 -32.40
N GLU A 9 -11.00 27.46 -33.01
CA GLU A 9 -10.56 26.20 -32.44
C GLU A 9 -9.96 26.45 -31.04
N LEU A 10 -10.55 25.79 -30.05
CA LEU A 10 -10.08 25.76 -28.67
C LEU A 10 -8.72 25.05 -28.63
N LEU A 11 -7.66 25.81 -28.36
CA LEU A 11 -6.33 25.27 -28.09
C LEU A 11 -6.35 24.34 -26.86
N PRO A 12 -5.65 23.18 -26.89
CA PRO A 12 -5.34 22.42 -25.69
C PRO A 12 -4.39 23.24 -24.80
N HIS A 13 -4.70 23.24 -23.50
CA HIS A 13 -4.05 23.94 -22.39
C HIS A 13 -2.57 24.31 -22.55
N SER A 14 -2.26 25.59 -22.35
CA SER A 14 -0.91 26.07 -22.05
C SER A 14 -0.49 25.58 -20.64
N PRO A 15 0.64 24.86 -20.51
CA PRO A 15 1.14 24.43 -19.21
C PRO A 15 1.61 25.65 -18.40
N GLY A 16 0.92 25.94 -17.29
CA GLY A 16 1.31 27.00 -16.35
C GLY A 16 0.20 27.91 -15.79
N HIS A 17 -1.07 27.70 -16.15
CA HIS A 17 -2.17 28.55 -15.69
C HIS A 17 -2.80 28.08 -14.38
N ARG A 18 -3.10 28.99 -13.46
CA ARG A 18 -3.85 28.73 -12.22
C ARG A 18 -5.21 28.07 -12.54
N SER A 19 -5.52 26.94 -11.89
CA SER A 19 -6.83 26.29 -12.06
C SER A 19 -7.96 27.10 -11.42
N PRO A 20 -9.10 27.32 -12.11
CA PRO A 20 -10.25 28.01 -11.53
C PRO A 20 -10.89 27.23 -10.37
N LEU A 21 -10.62 25.92 -10.26
CA LEU A 21 -11.09 25.09 -9.16
C LEU A 21 -10.49 25.52 -7.81
N ASN A 22 -9.38 26.27 -7.79
CA ASN A 22 -8.80 26.79 -6.55
C ASN A 22 -9.79 27.64 -5.73
N ASP A 23 -10.72 28.32 -6.39
CA ASP A 23 -11.71 29.20 -5.75
C ASP A 23 -12.85 28.44 -5.06
N PHE A 24 -12.90 27.11 -5.25
CA PHE A 24 -14.02 26.27 -4.81
C PHE A 24 -13.58 25.24 -3.76
N GLN A 25 -14.41 25.06 -2.74
CA GLN A 25 -14.36 23.90 -1.85
C GLN A 25 -15.16 22.77 -2.48
N ARG A 26 -14.56 21.57 -2.58
CA ARG A 26 -15.25 20.38 -3.10
C ARG A 26 -15.78 19.51 -1.96
N LEU A 27 -17.06 19.18 -2.02
CA LEU A 27 -17.71 18.13 -1.24
C LEU A 27 -18.10 16.99 -2.18
N ARG A 28 -17.55 15.80 -1.92
CA ARG A 28 -17.81 14.61 -2.74
C ARG A 28 -19.16 14.01 -2.46
N ALA A 29 -19.77 13.41 -3.48
CA ALA A 29 -21.02 12.68 -3.35
C ALA A 29 -22.08 13.47 -2.55
N THR A 30 -22.24 14.74 -2.89
CA THR A 30 -23.03 15.72 -2.14
C THR A 30 -23.79 16.63 -3.09
N GLU A 31 -25.03 16.95 -2.75
CA GLU A 31 -25.84 17.94 -3.45
C GLU A 31 -26.42 18.99 -2.49
N LEU A 32 -26.90 20.09 -3.07
CA LEU A 32 -27.63 21.15 -2.37
C LEU A 32 -29.05 21.12 -2.89
N LEU A 33 -30.00 20.84 -2.01
CA LEU A 33 -31.42 20.91 -2.32
C LEU A 33 -32.01 22.21 -1.77
N ALA A 34 -32.73 22.91 -2.63
CA ALA A 34 -33.50 24.08 -2.27
C ALA A 34 -34.94 23.64 -1.95
N VAL A 35 -35.41 23.87 -0.72
CA VAL A 35 -36.78 23.54 -0.31
C VAL A 35 -37.64 24.79 -0.39
N PRO A 36 -38.79 24.74 -1.09
CA PRO A 36 -38.92 25.06 -2.52
C PRO A 36 -38.45 26.49 -2.86
N VAL A 37 -37.75 26.68 -4.00
CA VAL A 37 -37.27 28.00 -4.45
C VAL A 37 -37.71 28.27 -5.89
N ASP A 38 -38.51 29.33 -6.01
CA ASP A 38 -38.62 30.17 -7.18
C ASP A 38 -37.49 31.22 -7.11
N PRO A 39 -36.65 31.41 -8.15
CA PRO A 39 -36.62 30.68 -9.41
C PRO A 39 -35.80 29.38 -9.35
N PRO A 40 -36.11 28.39 -10.23
CA PRO A 40 -35.35 27.15 -10.34
C PRO A 40 -33.89 27.41 -10.79
N PRO A 41 -32.95 26.53 -10.40
CA PRO A 41 -31.57 26.65 -10.85
C PRO A 41 -31.48 26.52 -12.38
N PRO A 42 -30.50 27.17 -13.03
CA PRO A 42 -30.21 26.98 -14.45
C PRO A 42 -30.12 25.50 -14.84
N LEU A 43 -30.48 25.18 -16.08
CA LEU A 43 -30.38 23.83 -16.61
C LEU A 43 -28.92 23.35 -16.63
N PRO A 44 -28.65 22.04 -16.44
CA PRO A 44 -27.30 21.50 -16.53
C PRO A 44 -26.71 21.67 -17.93
N GLU A 45 -25.46 22.10 -17.99
CA GLU A 45 -24.68 22.25 -19.23
C GLU A 45 -23.50 21.28 -19.26
N GLN A 46 -23.03 20.92 -20.45
CA GLN A 46 -21.89 20.04 -20.60
C GLN A 46 -20.57 20.77 -20.30
N GLY A 47 -19.63 20.08 -19.64
CA GLY A 47 -18.30 20.60 -19.38
C GLY A 47 -17.54 19.85 -18.29
N THR A 48 -16.22 19.95 -18.36
CA THR A 48 -15.34 19.48 -17.28
C THR A 48 -15.53 20.35 -16.03
N ALA A 49 -15.15 19.84 -14.87
CA ALA A 49 -15.23 20.61 -13.62
C ALA A 49 -14.50 21.96 -13.71
N GLU A 50 -13.38 22.04 -14.44
CA GLU A 50 -12.66 23.30 -14.67
C GLU A 50 -13.46 24.29 -15.53
N GLN A 51 -14.09 23.82 -16.61
CA GLN A 51 -14.93 24.68 -17.45
C GLN A 51 -16.13 25.21 -16.65
N CYS A 52 -16.72 24.39 -15.81
CA CYS A 52 -17.83 24.78 -14.92
C CYS A 52 -17.37 25.79 -13.87
N ALA A 53 -16.20 25.57 -13.27
CA ALA A 53 -15.59 26.52 -12.34
C ALA A 53 -15.33 27.87 -13.02
N GLN A 54 -14.83 27.87 -14.26
CA GLN A 54 -14.61 29.09 -15.04
C GLN A 54 -15.92 29.84 -15.31
N ARG A 55 -16.99 29.15 -15.74
CA ARG A 55 -18.32 29.75 -15.94
C ARG A 55 -18.90 30.31 -14.63
N CYS A 56 -18.71 29.60 -13.53
CA CYS A 56 -19.17 30.06 -12.22
C CYS A 56 -18.34 31.25 -11.70
N ALA A 57 -17.04 31.31 -11.99
CA ALA A 57 -16.17 32.41 -11.59
C ALA A 57 -16.53 33.71 -12.31
N THR A 58 -16.90 33.65 -13.60
CA THR A 58 -17.31 34.83 -14.38
C THR A 58 -18.74 35.29 -14.08
N SER A 59 -19.59 34.40 -13.56
CA SER A 59 -20.96 34.72 -13.16
C SER A 59 -21.03 35.32 -11.76
N LEU A 60 -21.55 36.55 -11.65
CA LEU A 60 -21.84 37.21 -10.37
C LEU A 60 -22.95 36.50 -9.57
N ALA A 61 -23.88 35.83 -10.26
CA ALA A 61 -24.96 35.11 -9.62
C ALA A 61 -24.51 33.75 -9.06
N CYS A 62 -23.47 33.15 -9.64
CA CYS A 62 -23.04 31.80 -9.25
C CYS A 62 -22.26 31.80 -7.93
N ARG A 63 -22.67 30.93 -7.00
CA ARG A 63 -22.01 30.71 -5.71
C ARG A 63 -21.52 29.26 -5.55
N ALA A 64 -22.14 28.32 -6.24
CA ALA A 64 -21.76 26.91 -6.25
C ALA A 64 -22.10 26.25 -7.58
N PHE A 65 -21.66 25.01 -7.80
CA PHE A 65 -22.13 24.18 -8.89
C PHE A 65 -22.08 22.70 -8.53
N HIS A 66 -23.00 21.91 -9.09
CA HIS A 66 -22.92 20.45 -9.12
C HIS A 66 -22.15 20.00 -10.35
N HIS A 67 -21.35 18.94 -10.25
CA HIS A 67 -20.68 18.29 -11.37
C HIS A 67 -20.92 16.78 -11.30
N ASP A 68 -21.44 16.22 -12.39
CA ASP A 68 -21.57 14.77 -12.58
C ASP A 68 -20.32 14.28 -13.33
N GLN A 69 -19.51 13.45 -12.67
CA GLN A 69 -18.28 12.94 -13.24
C GLN A 69 -18.52 11.98 -14.43
N GLN A 70 -19.65 11.26 -14.45
CA GLN A 70 -19.95 10.28 -15.50
C GLN A 70 -20.44 10.98 -16.77
N SER A 71 -21.40 11.89 -16.63
CA SER A 71 -22.00 12.55 -17.80
C SER A 71 -21.29 13.86 -18.19
N GLN A 72 -20.32 14.32 -17.40
CA GLN A 72 -19.67 15.63 -17.55
C GLN A 72 -20.69 16.78 -17.64
N LEU A 73 -21.77 16.67 -16.86
CA LEU A 73 -22.78 17.73 -16.75
C LEU A 73 -22.48 18.58 -15.52
N CYS A 74 -22.72 19.89 -15.62
CA CYS A 74 -22.70 20.75 -14.47
C CYS A 74 -23.85 21.73 -14.42
N GLN A 75 -24.30 21.96 -13.19
CA GLN A 75 -25.41 22.82 -12.87
C GLN A 75 -24.91 23.95 -11.97
N LEU A 76 -24.96 25.19 -12.45
CA LEU A 76 -24.58 26.36 -11.66
C LEU A 76 -25.69 26.72 -10.67
N LEU A 77 -25.31 27.11 -9.46
CA LEU A 77 -26.21 27.38 -8.35
C LEU A 77 -25.94 28.77 -7.78
N PRO A 78 -26.98 29.56 -7.48
CA PRO A 78 -26.83 30.87 -6.88
C PRO A 78 -26.77 30.86 -5.35
N TRP A 79 -26.73 29.69 -4.71
CA TRP A 79 -26.70 29.52 -3.26
C TRP A 79 -25.56 28.62 -2.80
N THR A 80 -25.29 28.65 -1.49
CA THR A 80 -24.36 27.76 -0.79
C THR A 80 -25.08 27.04 0.35
N GLN A 81 -24.38 26.16 1.07
CA GLN A 81 -24.89 25.51 2.28
C GLN A 81 -25.30 26.47 3.41
N HIS A 82 -24.82 27.72 3.39
CA HIS A 82 -25.20 28.74 4.38
C HIS A 82 -26.35 29.63 3.93
N SER A 83 -26.83 29.45 2.70
CA SER A 83 -28.00 30.17 2.22
C SER A 83 -29.27 29.68 2.94
N PRO A 84 -30.25 30.57 3.18
CA PRO A 84 -31.49 30.18 3.84
C PRO A 84 -32.24 29.15 3.00
N ARG A 85 -32.89 28.18 3.67
CA ARG A 85 -33.73 27.13 3.05
C ARG A 85 -33.00 26.16 2.11
N ILE A 86 -31.67 26.08 2.24
CA ILE A 86 -30.85 25.08 1.54
C ILE A 86 -30.51 23.94 2.50
N GLN A 87 -30.60 22.71 2.00
CA GLN A 87 -30.20 21.50 2.71
C GLN A 87 -29.06 20.80 1.96
N LEU A 88 -28.06 20.36 2.72
CA LEU A 88 -26.96 19.55 2.22
C LEU A 88 -27.35 18.07 2.31
N GLN A 89 -27.31 17.35 1.19
CA GLN A 89 -27.67 15.93 1.15
C GLN A 89 -26.58 15.10 0.47
N LYS A 90 -26.40 13.86 0.92
CA LYS A 90 -25.49 12.92 0.27
C LYS A 90 -26.11 12.43 -1.05
N ASN A 91 -25.40 12.62 -2.16
CA ASN A 91 -25.78 12.13 -3.48
C ASN A 91 -24.54 11.64 -4.23
N ILE A 92 -24.44 10.32 -4.44
CA ILE A 92 -23.29 9.68 -5.10
C ILE A 92 -23.06 10.11 -6.56
N ARG A 93 -24.06 10.73 -7.19
CA ARG A 93 -23.99 11.16 -8.59
C ARG A 93 -23.25 12.49 -8.77
N TYR A 94 -23.33 13.39 -7.79
CA TYR A 94 -22.82 14.75 -7.91
C TYR A 94 -21.70 15.02 -6.93
N ASP A 95 -20.66 15.68 -7.42
CA ASP A 95 -19.73 16.43 -6.59
C ASP A 95 -20.17 17.89 -6.54
N LEU A 96 -20.21 18.46 -5.33
CA LEU A 96 -20.59 19.84 -5.08
C LEU A 96 -19.35 20.71 -4.93
N TYR A 97 -19.28 21.79 -5.70
CA TYR A 97 -18.21 22.78 -5.65
C TYR A 97 -18.80 24.13 -5.20
N GLN A 98 -18.32 24.69 -4.10
CA GLN A 98 -18.85 25.93 -3.52
C GLN A 98 -17.74 26.98 -3.40
N LYS A 99 -18.02 28.24 -3.78
CA LYS A 99 -17.03 29.33 -3.70
C LYS A 99 -16.56 29.53 -2.25
N LYS A 100 -15.25 29.43 -2.01
CA LYS A 100 -14.66 29.48 -0.65
C LYS A 100 -14.97 30.78 0.08
N ASP A 101 -15.02 31.91 -0.62
CA ASP A 101 -15.28 33.22 -0.02
C ASP A 101 -16.65 33.32 0.68
N TYR A 102 -17.63 32.52 0.26
CA TYR A 102 -18.96 32.44 0.87
C TYR A 102 -19.06 31.41 2.00
N LEU A 103 -18.04 30.58 2.18
CA LEU A 103 -18.00 29.49 3.17
C LEU A 103 -17.05 29.77 4.33
N ARG A 104 -16.03 30.60 4.09
CA ARG A 104 -15.00 30.88 5.10
C ARG A 104 -15.56 31.70 6.25
N ASP A 105 -15.21 31.27 7.47
CA ASP A 105 -15.39 32.04 8.70
C ASP A 105 -14.17 32.89 9.08
N CYS A 106 -13.19 32.98 8.17
CA CYS A 106 -11.94 33.69 8.33
C CYS A 106 -11.62 34.56 7.10
N ILE A 107 -10.72 35.52 7.25
CA ILE A 107 -10.29 36.40 6.16
C ILE A 107 -8.91 36.03 5.60
N VAL A 108 -8.73 36.29 4.30
CA VAL A 108 -7.44 36.26 3.59
C VAL A 108 -7.08 37.70 3.23
N GLY A 109 -5.82 38.09 3.40
CA GLY A 109 -5.37 39.48 3.18
C GLY A 109 -6.08 40.48 4.10
N ASP A 110 -6.67 41.52 3.51
CA ASP A 110 -7.48 42.54 4.20
C ASP A 110 -8.96 42.13 4.37
N GLY A 111 -9.38 40.98 3.84
CA GLY A 111 -10.77 40.54 3.87
C GLY A 111 -11.70 41.27 2.89
N SER A 112 -11.17 41.95 1.88
CA SER A 112 -11.98 42.58 0.81
C SER A 112 -12.79 41.56 -0.03
N SER A 113 -12.27 40.34 -0.19
CA SER A 113 -12.98 39.22 -0.84
C SER A 113 -13.94 38.46 0.08
N TYR A 114 -13.97 38.75 1.39
CA TYR A 114 -14.80 38.02 2.34
C TYR A 114 -16.30 38.16 2.00
N ARG A 115 -17.00 37.02 1.90
CA ARG A 115 -18.45 36.95 1.63
C ARG A 115 -19.22 36.09 2.64
N GLY A 116 -18.62 35.77 3.78
CA GLY A 116 -19.30 35.01 4.84
C GLY A 116 -20.48 35.74 5.48
N THR A 117 -21.19 35.07 6.38
CA THR A 117 -22.49 35.50 6.93
C THR A 117 -22.41 36.13 8.33
N ARG A 118 -21.21 36.49 8.80
CA ARG A 118 -21.03 37.15 10.11
C ARG A 118 -21.81 38.47 10.14
N ALA A 119 -22.75 38.61 11.07
CA ALA A 119 -23.65 39.77 11.20
C ALA A 119 -23.56 40.46 12.58
N THR A 120 -22.49 40.22 13.32
CA THR A 120 -22.24 40.75 14.66
C THR A 120 -20.81 41.24 14.79
N THR A 121 -20.63 42.38 15.46
CA THR A 121 -19.32 43.00 15.70
C THR A 121 -18.48 42.20 16.72
N GLU A 122 -17.21 42.56 16.90
CA GLU A 122 -16.33 41.93 17.90
C GLU A 122 -16.87 42.10 19.33
N LYS A 123 -17.54 43.22 19.63
CA LYS A 123 -18.18 43.46 20.94
C LYS A 123 -19.62 42.93 21.03
N GLY A 124 -20.08 42.14 20.06
CA GLY A 124 -21.39 41.50 20.07
C GLY A 124 -22.57 42.40 19.65
N LEU A 125 -22.31 43.59 19.09
CA LEU A 125 -23.38 44.44 18.55
C LEU A 125 -23.88 43.88 17.23
N ARG A 126 -25.19 43.92 17.00
CA ARG A 126 -25.79 43.50 15.73
C ARG A 126 -25.51 44.53 14.63
N CYS A 127 -25.23 44.05 13.43
CA CYS A 127 -25.01 44.91 12.28
C CYS A 127 -26.33 45.48 11.73
N GLN A 128 -26.29 46.74 11.32
CA GLN A 128 -27.30 47.38 10.49
C GLN A 128 -27.24 46.83 9.07
N HIS A 129 -28.40 46.68 8.44
CA HIS A 129 -28.51 46.24 7.05
C HIS A 129 -27.91 47.29 6.09
N TRP A 130 -27.15 46.88 5.07
CA TRP A 130 -26.46 47.80 4.15
C TRP A 130 -27.42 48.64 3.29
N GLN A 131 -28.68 48.25 3.15
CA GLN A 131 -29.70 49.09 2.49
C GLN A 131 -30.42 50.04 3.47
N ALA A 132 -30.25 49.85 4.78
CA ALA A 132 -30.90 50.72 5.76
C ALA A 132 -30.08 51.99 5.96
N THR A 133 -30.76 53.13 6.07
CA THR A 133 -30.15 54.44 6.39
C THR A 133 -30.34 54.83 7.87
N THR A 134 -30.89 53.93 8.68
CA THR A 134 -31.13 54.12 10.11
C THR A 134 -30.63 52.91 10.92
N PRO A 135 -30.05 53.10 12.12
CA PRO A 135 -29.78 54.39 12.80
C PRO A 135 -28.67 55.23 12.17
N HIS A 136 -27.83 54.66 11.30
CA HIS A 136 -26.69 55.37 10.70
C HIS A 136 -26.83 55.50 9.18
N ASP A 137 -26.89 56.73 8.67
CA ASP A 137 -26.78 56.97 7.24
C ASP A 137 -25.33 56.77 6.74
N HIS A 138 -25.15 56.33 5.49
CA HIS A 138 -23.83 55.99 4.94
C HIS A 138 -23.73 55.93 3.41
N ARG A 139 -22.49 56.07 2.90
CA ARG A 139 -22.19 56.06 1.45
C ARG A 139 -22.06 54.67 0.79
N PHE A 140 -21.99 53.59 1.57
CA PHE A 140 -21.73 52.25 1.05
C PHE A 140 -23.03 51.50 0.77
N LEU A 141 -23.59 51.71 -0.42
CA LEU A 141 -24.84 51.07 -0.84
C LEU A 141 -24.60 49.75 -1.60
N PRO A 142 -25.49 48.75 -1.47
CA PRO A 142 -25.34 47.48 -2.18
C PRO A 142 -25.35 47.63 -3.70
N SER A 143 -24.43 46.92 -4.35
CA SER A 143 -24.38 46.76 -5.80
C SER A 143 -24.03 45.31 -6.14
N PRO A 144 -24.35 44.84 -7.36
CA PRO A 144 -24.06 43.46 -7.77
C PRO A 144 -22.59 43.04 -7.67
N ARG A 145 -21.66 43.99 -7.56
CA ARG A 145 -20.21 43.74 -7.56
C ARG A 145 -19.56 43.91 -6.19
N ASN A 146 -20.15 44.66 -5.27
CA ASN A 146 -19.53 44.95 -3.96
C ASN A 146 -19.88 43.93 -2.87
N GLY A 147 -20.87 43.07 -3.09
CA GLY A 147 -21.23 41.98 -2.17
C GLY A 147 -21.73 42.45 -0.80
N LEU A 148 -22.22 43.70 -0.69
CA LEU A 148 -22.85 44.24 0.52
C LEU A 148 -24.27 43.65 0.69
N GLU A 149 -24.31 42.35 0.96
CA GLU A 149 -25.54 41.59 1.17
C GLU A 149 -25.98 41.67 2.63
N GLU A 150 -27.28 41.81 2.85
CA GLU A 150 -27.91 41.80 4.17
C GLU A 150 -27.29 42.84 5.13
N ASN A 151 -26.95 42.40 6.34
CA ASN A 151 -26.18 43.12 7.35
C ASN A 151 -24.82 42.44 7.61
N TYR A 152 -24.31 41.67 6.65
CA TYR A 152 -23.08 40.91 6.85
C TYR A 152 -21.84 41.81 6.85
N CYS A 153 -20.84 41.49 7.67
CA CYS A 153 -19.59 42.23 7.76
C CYS A 153 -18.83 42.22 6.44
N ARG A 154 -18.38 43.39 5.98
CA ARG A 154 -17.65 43.57 4.70
C ARG A 154 -16.53 44.59 4.87
N ASN A 155 -15.60 44.63 3.91
CA ASN A 155 -14.50 45.59 3.91
C ASN A 155 -14.48 46.43 2.62
N PRO A 156 -15.48 47.33 2.42
CA PRO A 156 -15.61 48.09 1.17
C PRO A 156 -14.52 49.17 0.97
N ASP A 157 -13.83 49.57 2.03
CA ASP A 157 -12.79 50.61 2.06
C ASP A 157 -11.37 50.07 2.26
N ARG A 158 -11.18 48.74 2.26
CA ARG A 158 -9.89 48.06 2.45
C ARG A 158 -9.20 48.47 3.76
N ASP A 159 -9.97 48.61 4.85
CA ASP A 159 -9.44 48.86 6.19
C ASP A 159 -8.50 47.70 6.59
N LYS A 160 -7.30 48.02 7.07
CA LYS A 160 -6.31 47.06 7.55
C LYS A 160 -6.79 46.24 8.76
N ARG A 161 -7.81 46.71 9.47
CA ARG A 161 -8.46 46.02 10.60
C ARG A 161 -9.45 44.94 10.16
N GLY A 162 -9.69 44.81 8.85
CA GLY A 162 -10.55 43.80 8.26
C GLY A 162 -12.02 44.21 8.19
N PRO A 163 -12.93 43.25 7.95
CA PRO A 163 -14.35 43.52 7.76
C PRO A 163 -15.02 44.16 8.97
N TRP A 164 -15.91 45.10 8.70
CA TRP A 164 -16.69 45.86 9.67
C TRP A 164 -18.14 45.99 9.19
N CYS A 165 -18.99 46.50 10.06
CA CYS A 165 -20.37 46.86 9.70
C CYS A 165 -20.82 48.12 10.46
N TYR A 166 -21.83 48.82 9.92
CA TYR A 166 -22.60 49.78 10.71
C TYR A 166 -23.38 49.03 11.79
N THR A 167 -23.54 49.59 12.99
CA THR A 167 -24.21 48.87 14.09
C THR A 167 -25.64 49.35 14.28
N VAL A 168 -26.49 48.54 14.91
CA VAL A 168 -27.85 48.97 15.29
C VAL A 168 -27.87 49.88 16.53
N ASP A 169 -26.74 50.09 17.20
CA ASP A 169 -26.61 51.00 18.35
C ASP A 169 -26.40 52.44 17.85
N PRO A 170 -27.29 53.39 18.17
CA PRO A 170 -27.13 54.79 17.79
C PRO A 170 -25.84 55.44 18.30
N ASN A 171 -25.23 54.91 19.37
CA ASN A 171 -24.00 55.46 19.95
C ASN A 171 -22.72 54.92 19.27
N VAL A 172 -22.82 53.82 18.52
CA VAL A 172 -21.68 53.17 17.87
C VAL A 172 -21.93 53.10 16.38
N ARG A 173 -21.39 54.08 15.63
CA ARG A 173 -21.63 54.20 14.18
C ARG A 173 -21.22 52.95 13.41
N HIS A 174 -19.98 52.51 13.56
CA HIS A 174 -19.45 51.30 12.94
C HIS A 174 -18.41 50.65 13.84
N GLN A 175 -18.20 49.36 13.67
CA GLN A 175 -17.20 48.61 14.44
C GLN A 175 -16.70 47.41 13.64
N SER A 176 -15.44 47.03 13.87
CA SER A 176 -14.88 45.79 13.32
C SER A 176 -15.62 44.56 13.82
N CYS A 177 -15.70 43.55 12.96
CA CYS A 177 -16.31 42.28 13.31
C CYS A 177 -15.37 41.27 13.95
N GLY A 178 -14.08 41.60 14.09
CA GLY A 178 -13.10 40.75 14.78
C GLY A 178 -12.88 39.40 14.08
N ILE A 179 -13.14 39.33 12.77
CA ILE A 179 -12.96 38.10 11.99
C ILE A 179 -11.47 37.85 11.85
N LYS A 180 -11.02 36.69 12.35
CA LYS A 180 -9.59 36.34 12.35
C LYS A 180 -9.12 36.04 10.94
N LYS A 181 -7.84 36.27 10.68
CA LYS A 181 -7.17 35.73 9.50
C LYS A 181 -7.20 34.21 9.52
N CYS A 182 -7.24 33.57 8.36
CA CYS A 182 -7.28 32.12 8.29
C CYS A 182 -6.07 31.44 8.96
N GLU A 183 -4.89 32.08 8.93
CA GLU A 183 -3.66 31.65 9.63
C GLU A 183 -3.77 31.64 11.18
N ASP A 184 -4.73 32.41 11.72
CA ASP A 184 -4.97 32.61 13.15
C ASP A 184 -6.26 31.96 13.66
N ALA A 185 -7.15 31.59 12.72
CA ALA A 185 -8.47 31.03 13.00
C ALA A 185 -8.33 29.63 13.61
N VAL A 186 -7.51 28.78 13.00
CA VAL A 186 -7.17 27.43 13.46
C VAL A 186 -5.67 27.37 13.67
N CYS A 187 -5.24 27.07 14.90
CA CYS A 187 -3.83 26.88 15.20
C CYS A 187 -3.41 25.43 14.97
N MET A 188 -2.14 25.21 14.63
CA MET A 188 -1.55 23.88 14.57
C MET A 188 -1.01 23.47 15.93
N THR A 189 -1.10 22.18 16.24
CA THR A 189 -0.35 21.57 17.32
C THR A 189 0.86 20.84 16.75
N CYS A 190 1.93 20.75 17.54
CA CYS A 190 3.12 19.98 17.14
C CYS A 190 3.66 20.43 15.76
N ASN A 191 3.69 19.53 14.77
CA ASN A 191 4.13 19.81 13.42
C ASN A 191 2.94 19.93 12.44
N GLY A 192 1.70 19.91 12.94
CA GLY A 192 0.48 20.12 12.16
C GLY A 192 0.02 18.95 11.31
N GLU A 193 0.31 17.71 11.71
CA GLU A 193 -0.18 16.49 11.03
C GLU A 193 -1.72 16.35 11.13
N ASP A 194 -2.27 16.80 12.26
CA ASP A 194 -3.70 16.87 12.55
C ASP A 194 -4.35 18.18 12.09
N TYR A 195 -3.57 19.11 11.52
CA TYR A 195 -4.09 20.40 11.10
C TYR A 195 -5.14 20.23 9.99
N ARG A 196 -6.33 20.78 10.22
CA ARG A 196 -7.47 20.77 9.28
C ARG A 196 -8.02 22.17 9.01
N GLY A 197 -7.21 23.21 9.24
CA GLY A 197 -7.59 24.59 8.92
C GLY A 197 -7.61 24.86 7.41
N THR A 198 -8.09 26.05 7.05
CA THR A 198 -8.40 26.45 5.67
C THR A 198 -7.37 27.39 5.04
N VAL A 199 -6.15 27.43 5.60
CA VAL A 199 -5.03 28.18 5.01
C VAL A 199 -4.64 27.50 3.70
N ASP A 200 -4.59 28.28 2.63
CA ASP A 200 -4.32 27.85 1.25
C ASP A 200 -3.27 28.73 0.55
N HIS A 201 -2.48 29.46 1.35
CA HIS A 201 -1.36 30.27 0.88
C HIS A 201 -0.11 29.94 1.70
N THR A 202 1.03 30.00 1.04
CA THR A 202 2.35 29.77 1.63
C THR A 202 2.80 30.99 2.44
N GLU A 203 3.90 30.87 3.18
CA GLU A 203 4.46 31.98 3.97
C GLU A 203 4.91 33.18 3.13
N SER A 204 5.29 32.97 1.87
CA SER A 204 5.54 34.05 0.90
C SER A 204 4.28 34.64 0.27
N GLY A 205 3.10 34.10 0.59
CA GLY A 205 1.82 34.51 0.00
C GLY A 205 1.52 33.84 -1.35
N THR A 206 2.28 32.82 -1.74
CA THR A 206 2.01 32.07 -2.98
C THR A 206 0.80 31.17 -2.75
N GLU A 207 -0.14 31.12 -3.69
CA GLU A 207 -1.31 30.26 -3.57
C GLU A 207 -0.93 28.77 -3.70
N CYS A 208 -1.60 27.93 -2.93
CA CYS A 208 -1.41 26.50 -2.97
C CYS A 208 -2.10 25.88 -4.21
N GLN A 209 -1.42 24.93 -4.85
CA GLN A 209 -2.00 24.00 -5.80
C GLN A 209 -2.94 23.02 -5.08
N ARG A 210 -4.04 22.63 -5.73
CA ARG A 210 -4.94 21.60 -5.20
C ARG A 210 -4.28 20.22 -5.19
N TRP A 211 -4.49 19.47 -4.11
CA TRP A 211 -3.94 18.12 -3.94
C TRP A 211 -4.48 17.10 -4.96
N ASP A 212 -5.68 17.34 -5.50
CA ASP A 212 -6.27 16.51 -6.55
C ASP A 212 -5.84 16.89 -7.97
N LEU A 213 -4.99 17.91 -8.12
CA LEU A 213 -4.41 18.32 -9.39
C LEU A 213 -2.94 17.89 -9.50
N GLN A 214 -2.50 17.62 -10.73
CA GLN A 214 -1.12 17.21 -11.05
C GLN A 214 -0.37 18.27 -11.85
N HIS A 215 -0.82 19.53 -11.76
CA HIS A 215 -0.25 20.68 -12.45
C HIS A 215 -0.38 21.94 -11.55
N PRO A 216 0.60 22.87 -11.57
CA PRO A 216 1.85 22.82 -12.34
C PRO A 216 2.82 21.72 -11.90
N HIS A 217 2.70 21.24 -10.67
CA HIS A 217 3.61 20.24 -10.11
C HIS A 217 2.92 18.87 -10.04
N LYS A 218 3.57 17.84 -10.60
CA LYS A 218 3.15 16.44 -10.42
C LYS A 218 3.63 15.95 -9.06
N HIS A 219 2.78 15.24 -8.33
CA HIS A 219 3.11 14.81 -6.98
C HIS A 219 2.39 13.54 -6.51
N PRO A 220 2.97 12.79 -5.55
CA PRO A 220 2.41 11.52 -5.09
C PRO A 220 1.20 11.67 -4.15
N TYR A 221 0.99 12.84 -3.52
CA TYR A 221 -0.02 13.08 -2.48
C TYR A 221 -1.42 13.32 -3.02
N HIS A 222 -1.96 12.36 -3.76
CA HIS A 222 -3.33 12.44 -4.26
C HIS A 222 -4.35 12.02 -3.16
N PRO A 223 -5.48 12.73 -2.98
CA PRO A 223 -6.44 12.45 -1.90
C PRO A 223 -7.01 11.02 -1.93
N ASN A 224 -7.24 10.44 -3.13
CA ASN A 224 -7.70 9.05 -3.26
C ASN A 224 -6.70 8.02 -2.75
N LYS A 225 -5.40 8.35 -2.76
CA LYS A 225 -4.32 7.46 -2.29
C LYS A 225 -4.11 7.59 -0.78
N TYR A 226 -4.43 8.75 -0.21
CA TYR A 226 -4.24 9.07 1.20
C TYR A 226 -5.49 9.71 1.82
N PRO A 227 -6.62 8.98 1.89
CA PRO A 227 -7.89 9.53 2.38
C PRO A 227 -7.80 10.02 3.83
N ASP A 228 -7.03 9.34 4.68
CA ASP A 228 -6.89 9.67 6.11
C ASP A 228 -6.06 10.93 6.38
N LYS A 229 -5.38 11.46 5.36
CA LYS A 229 -4.50 12.63 5.50
C LYS A 229 -5.25 13.96 5.36
N GLY A 230 -6.55 13.95 5.07
CA GLY A 230 -7.39 15.14 4.94
C GLY A 230 -6.87 16.11 3.88
N LEU A 231 -6.43 15.58 2.73
CA LEU A 231 -5.87 16.35 1.61
C LEU A 231 -6.98 17.06 0.81
N ASP A 232 -7.74 17.90 1.50
CA ASP A 232 -8.89 18.58 0.95
C ASP A 232 -8.47 19.83 0.18
N ASP A 233 -9.00 19.99 -1.03
CA ASP A 233 -8.76 21.12 -1.94
C ASP A 233 -7.26 21.48 -2.09
N ASN A 234 -6.88 22.71 -1.79
CA ASN A 234 -5.49 23.21 -1.79
C ASN A 234 -5.05 23.68 -0.40
N TYR A 235 -5.69 23.21 0.66
CA TYR A 235 -5.34 23.66 2.00
C TYR A 235 -3.98 23.08 2.42
N CYS A 236 -3.21 23.85 3.18
CA CYS A 236 -1.94 23.42 3.74
C CYS A 236 -2.13 22.21 4.63
N ARG A 237 -1.32 21.18 4.43
CA ARG A 237 -1.35 19.91 5.17
C ARG A 237 0.05 19.42 5.44
N ASN A 238 0.17 18.49 6.38
CA ASN A 238 1.44 17.81 6.65
C ASN A 238 1.27 16.30 6.50
N PRO A 239 1.17 15.78 5.25
CA PRO A 239 0.94 14.35 5.03
C PRO A 239 2.16 13.48 5.30
N ASP A 240 3.36 14.06 5.28
CA ASP A 240 4.65 13.37 5.25
C ASP A 240 5.48 13.57 6.52
N SER A 241 4.87 14.11 7.58
CA SER A 241 5.54 14.38 8.86
C SER A 241 6.72 15.35 8.72
N SER A 242 6.60 16.32 7.80
CA SER A 242 7.50 17.46 7.65
C SER A 242 7.50 18.37 8.89
N GLU A 243 8.39 19.36 8.91
CA GLU A 243 8.58 20.25 10.06
C GLU A 243 7.34 21.12 10.37
N ARG A 244 6.54 21.45 9.35
CA ARG A 244 5.28 22.19 9.47
C ARG A 244 4.40 21.91 8.24
N PRO A 245 3.10 22.25 8.27
CA PRO A 245 2.24 22.08 7.10
C PRO A 245 2.75 22.88 5.89
N TRP A 246 2.57 22.29 4.73
CA TRP A 246 3.03 22.80 3.45
C TRP A 246 1.99 22.51 2.37
N CYS A 247 2.23 23.04 1.18
CA CYS A 247 1.48 22.71 -0.02
C CYS A 247 2.39 22.79 -1.25
N TYR A 248 2.00 22.12 -2.33
CA TYR A 248 2.52 22.45 -3.66
C TYR A 248 2.04 23.85 -4.03
N THR A 249 2.84 24.62 -4.76
CA THR A 249 2.46 26.01 -5.09
C THR A 249 1.93 26.13 -6.51
N THR A 250 1.15 27.16 -6.80
CA THR A 250 0.75 27.48 -8.18
C THR A 250 1.87 28.11 -9.01
N ASP A 251 3.00 28.49 -8.40
CA ASP A 251 4.17 29.03 -9.11
C ASP A 251 4.98 27.87 -9.71
N PRO A 252 5.13 27.78 -11.05
CA PRO A 252 5.95 26.75 -11.69
C PRO A 252 7.42 26.75 -11.27
N ARG A 253 7.94 27.85 -10.71
CA ARG A 253 9.32 27.97 -10.23
C ARG A 253 9.52 27.49 -8.79
N ARG A 254 8.43 27.28 -8.05
CA ARG A 254 8.47 26.85 -6.65
C ARG A 254 7.58 25.64 -6.45
N GLU A 255 8.18 24.46 -6.43
CA GLU A 255 7.42 23.20 -6.33
C GLU A 255 6.53 23.15 -5.08
N ARG A 256 7.14 23.37 -3.91
CA ARG A 256 6.43 23.37 -2.62
C ARG A 256 7.04 24.37 -1.67
N GLU A 257 6.22 24.83 -0.73
CA GLU A 257 6.64 25.77 0.31
C GLU A 257 5.82 25.54 1.59
N TYR A 258 6.39 25.91 2.72
CA TYR A 258 5.67 25.86 3.98
C TYR A 258 4.63 26.97 4.12
N CYS A 259 3.63 26.71 4.94
CA CYS A 259 2.60 27.68 5.25
C CYS A 259 2.82 28.32 6.62
N HIS A 260 2.46 29.61 6.73
CA HIS A 260 2.45 30.30 8.02
C HIS A 260 1.16 29.95 8.78
N ILE A 261 1.28 29.15 9.84
CA ILE A 261 0.14 28.75 10.68
C ILE A 261 0.53 28.95 12.15
N ARG A 262 -0.34 29.60 12.93
CA ARG A 262 -0.05 29.85 14.35
C ARG A 262 0.03 28.54 15.14
N ILE A 263 1.01 28.44 16.04
CA ILE A 263 1.09 27.33 17.01
C ILE A 263 0.12 27.56 18.17
N CYS A 264 -0.62 26.52 18.58
CA CYS A 264 -1.54 26.61 19.72
C CYS A 264 -0.81 26.88 21.04
N LYS A 265 -1.29 27.86 21.84
CA LYS A 265 -0.70 28.22 23.14
C LYS A 265 -0.75 27.09 24.18
N LYS A 266 -1.78 26.22 24.12
CA LYS A 266 -1.88 25.02 24.95
C LYS A 266 -1.29 23.86 24.17
N ARG A 267 -0.19 23.28 24.66
CA ARG A 267 0.29 21.99 24.14
C ARG A 267 -0.78 20.94 24.44
N PRO A 268 -1.24 20.17 23.44
CA PRO A 268 -2.12 19.04 23.73
C PRO A 268 -1.38 18.12 24.71
N ARG A 269 -2.05 17.69 25.76
CA ARG A 269 -1.54 16.60 26.59
C ARG A 269 -1.44 15.39 25.66
N PRO A 270 -0.28 14.72 25.55
CA PRO A 270 -0.17 13.56 24.69
C PRO A 270 -1.18 12.51 25.19
N VAL A 271 -2.18 12.23 24.35
CA VAL A 271 -3.21 11.23 24.61
C VAL A 271 -2.57 9.87 24.36
N ASN A 272 -2.83 8.87 25.21
CA ASN A 272 -2.32 7.50 25.08
C ASN A 272 -0.78 7.34 25.18
N VAL A 273 -0.12 8.10 26.06
CA VAL A 273 1.30 7.86 26.39
C VAL A 273 1.50 6.49 27.04
N THR A 274 2.49 5.75 26.56
CA THR A 274 2.83 4.43 27.07
C THR A 274 4.35 4.27 27.22
N ASN A 275 4.79 3.66 28.32
CA ASN A 275 6.23 3.56 28.65
C ASN A 275 6.78 2.13 28.56
N GLY A 276 5.96 1.10 28.80
CA GLY A 276 6.36 -0.32 28.76
C GLY A 276 5.83 -1.10 27.55
N CYS A 277 4.94 -0.48 26.77
CA CYS A 277 4.27 -1.07 25.61
C CYS A 277 3.90 0.06 24.64
N PHE A 278 3.45 -0.22 23.42
CA PHE A 278 2.96 0.80 22.49
C PHE A 278 1.53 0.51 22.00
N ARG A 279 0.72 1.56 21.80
CA ARG A 279 -0.64 1.49 21.22
C ARG A 279 -0.63 1.88 19.75
N GLY A 280 -1.51 1.29 18.93
CA GLY A 280 -1.59 1.53 17.49
C GLY A 280 -0.24 1.34 16.79
N LYS A 281 0.26 2.41 16.15
CA LYS A 281 1.59 2.44 15.51
C LYS A 281 2.73 2.84 16.46
N GLY A 282 2.43 3.21 17.71
CA GLY A 282 3.41 3.59 18.71
C GLY A 282 3.91 5.03 18.63
N GLU A 283 3.14 5.93 18.00
CA GLU A 283 3.41 7.38 17.99
C GLU A 283 3.40 7.99 19.41
N GLY A 284 2.61 7.40 20.32
CA GLY A 284 2.53 7.75 21.74
C GLY A 284 3.53 7.01 22.65
N TYR A 285 4.39 6.14 22.10
CA TYR A 285 5.37 5.41 22.89
C TYR A 285 6.46 6.33 23.43
N ARG A 286 6.70 6.28 24.74
CA ARG A 286 7.67 7.12 25.46
C ARG A 286 8.62 6.28 26.34
N GLY A 287 8.70 4.97 26.09
CA GLY A 287 9.61 4.07 26.80
C GLY A 287 11.10 4.31 26.48
N ARG A 288 11.98 3.56 27.15
CA ARG A 288 13.44 3.77 27.11
C ARG A 288 14.22 2.73 26.29
N VAL A 289 13.52 1.88 25.56
CA VAL A 289 14.15 0.90 24.66
C VAL A 289 15.01 1.65 23.63
N ASN A 290 16.28 1.27 23.50
CA ASN A 290 17.28 1.94 22.66
C ASN A 290 18.15 0.96 21.85
N VAL A 291 17.70 -0.28 21.72
CA VAL A 291 18.33 -1.34 20.92
C VAL A 291 17.29 -1.93 19.98
N THR A 292 17.71 -2.49 18.85
CA THR A 292 16.82 -3.15 17.88
C THR A 292 16.59 -4.63 18.25
N VAL A 293 15.68 -5.32 17.55
CA VAL A 293 15.46 -6.78 17.71
C VAL A 293 16.74 -7.59 17.48
N SER A 294 17.60 -7.11 16.57
CA SER A 294 18.90 -7.72 16.25
C SER A 294 20.05 -7.28 17.17
N GLY A 295 19.73 -6.57 18.27
CA GLY A 295 20.71 -6.11 19.26
C GLY A 295 21.57 -4.92 18.82
N ILE A 296 21.20 -4.20 17.76
CA ILE A 296 21.95 -3.04 17.27
C ILE A 296 21.56 -1.82 18.12
N PRO A 297 22.52 -1.05 18.69
CA PRO A 297 22.20 0.17 19.42
C PRO A 297 21.63 1.27 18.50
N CYS A 298 20.67 2.01 19.01
CA CYS A 298 20.13 3.18 18.33
C CYS A 298 21.12 4.35 18.35
N GLN A 299 21.18 5.10 17.26
CA GLN A 299 21.79 6.42 17.18
C GLN A 299 20.92 7.43 17.95
N ARG A 300 21.55 8.39 18.63
CA ARG A 300 20.83 9.48 19.31
C ARG A 300 20.13 10.39 18.31
N TRP A 301 18.93 10.84 18.64
CA TRP A 301 18.14 11.73 17.77
C TRP A 301 18.73 13.12 17.61
N ASP A 302 19.57 13.56 18.54
CA ASP A 302 20.34 14.80 18.45
C ASP A 302 21.68 14.64 17.68
N SER A 303 22.07 13.40 17.34
CA SER A 303 23.28 13.11 16.57
C SER A 303 22.99 13.07 15.07
N GLN A 304 23.95 13.52 14.26
CA GLN A 304 23.93 13.42 12.79
C GLN A 304 24.95 12.39 12.26
N VAL A 305 25.47 11.54 13.14
CA VAL A 305 26.48 10.52 12.84
C VAL A 305 26.06 9.17 13.47
N PRO A 306 26.18 8.03 12.75
CA PRO A 306 26.66 7.91 11.36
C PRO A 306 25.65 8.38 10.30
N HIS A 307 24.36 8.49 10.63
CA HIS A 307 23.31 8.83 9.67
C HIS A 307 22.85 10.27 9.85
N LYS A 308 22.99 11.09 8.80
CA LYS A 308 22.32 12.40 8.76
C LYS A 308 20.81 12.22 8.59
N HIS A 309 20.01 12.97 9.35
CA HIS A 309 18.55 12.91 9.32
C HIS A 309 17.87 14.19 9.80
N HIS A 310 16.62 14.39 9.39
CA HIS A 310 15.84 15.59 9.72
C HIS A 310 15.08 15.52 11.05
N PHE A 311 14.88 14.32 11.61
CA PHE A 311 14.20 14.11 12.90
C PHE A 311 15.07 14.52 14.08
N VAL A 312 15.17 15.84 14.33
CA VAL A 312 15.92 16.40 15.46
C VAL A 312 14.96 16.92 16.54
N PRO A 313 15.30 16.81 17.85
CA PRO A 313 14.36 17.09 18.94
C PRO A 313 13.79 18.52 18.92
N ASN A 314 14.61 19.51 18.55
CA ASN A 314 14.20 20.91 18.49
C ASN A 314 13.15 21.19 17.41
N LYS A 315 13.13 20.40 16.34
CA LYS A 315 12.16 20.53 15.23
C LYS A 315 10.89 19.71 15.45
N TYR A 316 10.96 18.66 16.27
CA TYR A 316 9.86 17.75 16.56
C TYR A 316 9.56 17.68 18.07
N PRO A 317 9.21 18.82 18.71
CA PRO A 317 9.12 18.92 20.17
C PRO A 317 8.02 18.04 20.80
N CYS A 318 7.02 17.61 20.01
CA CYS A 318 5.96 16.72 20.47
C CYS A 318 6.27 15.23 20.33
N LYS A 319 7.29 14.87 19.55
CA LYS A 319 7.61 13.46 19.25
C LYS A 319 8.49 12.81 20.33
N ASP A 320 8.92 13.57 21.33
CA ASP A 320 9.74 13.10 22.45
C ASP A 320 10.99 12.35 21.98
N LEU A 321 11.73 12.95 21.05
CA LEU A 321 12.96 12.39 20.50
C LEU A 321 14.12 12.49 21.50
N GLN A 322 13.96 11.92 22.69
CA GLN A 322 14.97 11.95 23.74
C GLN A 322 16.03 10.86 23.51
N GLU A 323 17.28 11.20 23.79
CA GLU A 323 18.41 10.26 23.76
C GLU A 323 18.45 9.49 22.43
N ASN A 324 18.54 8.16 22.50
CA ASN A 324 18.45 7.23 21.38
C ASN A 324 17.27 6.27 21.52
N TYR A 325 16.23 6.64 22.25
CA TYR A 325 15.10 5.74 22.48
C TYR A 325 14.28 5.53 21.20
N CYS A 326 13.78 4.32 20.98
CA CYS A 326 12.90 4.04 19.85
C CYS A 326 11.65 4.92 19.91
N ARG A 327 11.33 5.56 18.79
CA ARG A 327 10.18 6.47 18.64
C ARG A 327 9.56 6.25 17.28
N ASN A 328 8.33 6.73 17.10
CA ASN A 328 7.69 6.72 15.80
C ASN A 328 7.30 8.15 15.41
N PRO A 329 8.26 8.97 14.95
CA PRO A 329 7.99 10.35 14.61
C PRO A 329 7.20 10.52 13.31
N ASP A 330 7.29 9.57 12.38
CA ASP A 330 6.79 9.66 11.00
C ASP A 330 5.47 8.92 10.76
N GLY A 331 4.94 8.20 11.75
CA GLY A 331 3.74 7.39 11.60
C GLY A 331 3.98 6.09 10.83
N SER A 332 5.23 5.61 10.85
CA SER A 332 5.64 4.27 10.40
C SER A 332 4.91 3.17 11.19
N GLU A 333 5.08 1.91 10.81
CA GLU A 333 4.23 0.81 11.34
C GLU A 333 4.49 0.44 12.81
N ALA A 334 5.65 0.83 13.36
CA ALA A 334 6.05 0.60 14.74
C ALA A 334 7.13 1.61 15.17
N PRO A 335 7.42 1.75 16.48
CA PRO A 335 8.58 2.50 16.95
C PRO A 335 9.89 1.99 16.33
N TRP A 336 10.73 2.91 15.90
CA TRP A 336 12.01 2.66 15.23
C TRP A 336 13.08 3.65 15.70
N CYS A 337 14.31 3.45 15.23
CA CYS A 337 15.40 4.40 15.44
C CYS A 337 16.40 4.36 14.26
N PHE A 338 17.17 5.44 14.10
CA PHE A 338 18.42 5.37 13.33
C PHE A 338 19.40 4.46 14.08
N THR A 339 20.23 3.69 13.39
CA THR A 339 21.16 2.76 14.07
C THR A 339 22.57 3.33 14.18
N SER A 340 23.31 2.90 15.19
CA SER A 340 24.73 3.26 15.33
C SER A 340 25.63 2.59 14.30
N ARG A 341 25.13 1.62 13.51
CA ARG A 341 25.89 0.95 12.45
C ARG A 341 25.77 1.72 11.13
N PRO A 342 26.88 2.09 10.47
CA PRO A 342 26.84 2.79 9.18
C PRO A 342 26.16 1.99 8.05
N THR A 343 26.16 0.65 8.13
CA THR A 343 25.58 -0.23 7.10
C THR A 343 24.06 -0.40 7.22
N VAL A 344 23.47 -0.03 8.37
CA VAL A 344 22.03 -0.16 8.62
C VAL A 344 21.48 1.19 9.04
N ARG A 345 20.78 1.87 8.12
CA ARG A 345 20.33 3.25 8.36
C ARG A 345 19.27 3.36 9.44
N ILE A 346 18.22 2.55 9.35
CA ILE A 346 17.10 2.51 10.28
C ILE A 346 16.80 1.08 10.67
N ALA A 347 16.18 0.89 11.84
CA ALA A 347 15.65 -0.40 12.25
C ALA A 347 14.46 -0.24 13.19
N PHE A 348 13.49 -1.16 13.05
CA PHE A 348 12.31 -1.22 13.90
C PHE A 348 12.58 -1.91 15.23
N CYS A 349 11.91 -1.43 16.27
CA CYS A 349 12.02 -1.95 17.63
C CYS A 349 10.82 -2.86 17.96
N PHE A 350 10.59 -3.89 17.13
CA PHE A 350 9.42 -4.79 17.23
C PHE A 350 9.34 -5.61 18.52
N HIS A 351 10.40 -5.66 19.33
CA HIS A 351 10.38 -6.34 20.62
C HIS A 351 9.69 -5.49 21.71
N ILE A 352 9.36 -4.23 21.45
CA ILE A 352 8.46 -3.45 22.31
C ILE A 352 7.06 -4.07 22.19
N ARG A 353 6.47 -4.47 23.31
CA ARG A 353 5.16 -5.13 23.33
C ARG A 353 4.04 -4.14 23.01
N ARG A 354 2.90 -4.61 22.49
CA ARG A 354 1.66 -3.81 22.46
C ARG A 354 0.95 -3.84 23.82
N CYS A 355 0.14 -2.83 24.11
CA CYS A 355 -0.47 -2.70 25.44
C CYS A 355 -1.64 -3.69 25.67
N PRO A 356 -1.84 -4.17 26.92
CA PRO A 356 -2.86 -5.19 27.26
C PRO A 356 -4.31 -4.80 26.96
N ASP A 357 -4.61 -3.52 27.02
CA ASP A 357 -5.94 -2.96 26.79
C ASP A 357 -6.26 -2.75 25.29
N GLU A 358 -5.29 -2.93 24.39
CA GLU A 358 -5.51 -3.28 22.97
C GLU A 358 -5.51 -4.80 22.74
N GLN A 359 -5.26 -5.58 23.79
CA GLN A 359 -5.16 -7.05 23.74
C GLN A 359 -6.54 -7.72 23.89
N ASP A 360 -7.59 -6.97 24.28
CA ASP A 360 -9.01 -7.40 24.36
C ASP A 360 -9.78 -7.27 23.03
N ALA A 361 -9.16 -6.77 21.96
CA ALA A 361 -9.58 -7.06 20.60
C ALA A 361 -8.50 -7.94 19.97
N GLN A 362 -8.47 -9.20 20.40
CA GLN A 362 -7.59 -10.21 19.83
C GLN A 362 -8.03 -10.47 18.37
N GLU A 363 -7.53 -9.67 17.41
CA GLU A 363 -7.50 -10.02 15.98
C GLU A 363 -6.47 -11.13 15.77
N CYS A 364 -6.71 -12.26 16.43
CA CYS A 364 -6.09 -13.53 16.11
C CYS A 364 -7.16 -14.44 15.56
N TYR A 365 -6.76 -15.45 14.80
CA TYR A 365 -7.70 -16.44 14.27
C TYR A 365 -7.44 -17.80 14.92
N HIS A 366 -8.52 -18.58 15.10
CA HIS A 366 -8.46 -19.95 15.58
C HIS A 366 -8.48 -20.93 14.40
N GLY A 367 -7.77 -22.06 14.53
CA GLY A 367 -7.63 -23.04 13.44
C GLY A 367 -7.05 -22.39 12.18
N HIS A 368 -7.75 -22.50 11.05
CA HIS A 368 -7.40 -21.83 9.79
C HIS A 368 -8.06 -20.45 9.64
N GLY A 369 -8.85 -19.98 10.60
CA GLY A 369 -9.50 -18.66 10.53
C GLY A 369 -10.69 -18.59 9.59
N LYS A 370 -11.35 -19.72 9.32
CA LYS A 370 -12.63 -19.77 8.60
C LYS A 370 -13.71 -18.89 9.22
N ASN A 371 -13.80 -18.91 10.56
CA ASN A 371 -14.75 -18.11 11.34
C ASN A 371 -14.16 -16.77 11.79
N TYR A 372 -13.14 -16.28 11.09
CA TYR A 372 -12.56 -14.99 11.43
C TYR A 372 -13.45 -13.86 10.90
N HIS A 373 -14.00 -13.06 11.82
CA HIS A 373 -14.90 -11.94 11.52
C HIS A 373 -14.30 -10.57 11.91
N GLY A 374 -12.98 -10.47 12.07
CA GLY A 374 -12.31 -9.21 12.40
C GLY A 374 -12.30 -8.21 11.24
N HIS A 375 -11.77 -7.01 11.49
CA HIS A 375 -11.86 -5.86 10.57
C HIS A 375 -10.53 -5.53 9.87
N VAL A 376 -9.51 -6.39 10.01
CA VAL A 376 -8.26 -6.28 9.25
C VAL A 376 -8.57 -6.25 7.75
N SER A 377 -8.04 -5.25 7.05
CA SER A 377 -8.21 -5.04 5.61
C SER A 377 -6.87 -4.78 4.90
N LYS A 378 -5.79 -5.28 5.49
CA LYS A 378 -4.44 -5.23 4.91
C LYS A 378 -3.77 -6.59 4.94
N THR A 379 -3.12 -6.89 3.84
CA THR A 379 -2.23 -8.04 3.69
C THR A 379 -1.00 -7.86 4.59
N ARG A 380 -0.27 -8.93 4.86
CA ARG A 380 1.00 -8.91 5.59
C ARG A 380 2.12 -8.11 4.93
N LYS A 381 2.00 -7.85 3.62
CA LYS A 381 2.90 -6.95 2.87
C LYS A 381 2.45 -5.49 2.94
N GLY A 382 1.42 -5.19 3.74
CA GLY A 382 0.85 -3.85 3.88
C GLY A 382 -0.04 -3.42 2.70
N ILE A 383 -0.28 -4.30 1.72
CA ILE A 383 -1.14 -4.03 0.57
C ILE A 383 -2.60 -4.02 1.03
N THR A 384 -3.34 -2.97 0.68
CA THR A 384 -4.76 -2.84 1.00
C THR A 384 -5.58 -3.91 0.28
N CYS A 385 -6.53 -4.50 1.00
CA CYS A 385 -7.47 -5.46 0.45
C CYS A 385 -8.45 -4.78 -0.53
N GLN A 386 -8.74 -5.45 -1.63
CA GLN A 386 -9.82 -5.12 -2.54
C GLN A 386 -11.15 -5.51 -1.90
N PRO A 387 -12.21 -4.69 -2.03
CA PRO A 387 -13.55 -5.08 -1.57
C PRO A 387 -14.04 -6.36 -2.26
N TRP A 388 -14.64 -7.29 -1.52
CA TRP A 388 -15.04 -8.60 -2.04
C TRP A 388 -16.09 -8.53 -3.16
N ALA A 389 -16.91 -7.47 -3.16
CA ALA A 389 -17.89 -7.21 -4.21
C ALA A 389 -17.29 -6.44 -5.41
N ALA A 390 -16.13 -5.81 -5.26
CA ALA A 390 -15.51 -5.02 -6.32
C ALA A 390 -14.96 -5.93 -7.43
N GLN A 391 -15.15 -5.51 -8.68
CA GLN A 391 -14.70 -6.25 -9.87
C GLN A 391 -13.33 -5.79 -10.39
N THR A 392 -12.68 -4.85 -9.69
CA THR A 392 -11.39 -4.28 -10.05
C THR A 392 -10.52 -4.03 -8.80
N PRO A 393 -9.17 -4.15 -8.88
CA PRO A 393 -8.38 -4.51 -10.07
C PRO A 393 -8.51 -5.98 -10.49
N HIS A 394 -8.93 -6.88 -9.60
CA HIS A 394 -9.12 -8.30 -9.92
C HIS A 394 -10.61 -8.64 -10.00
N VAL A 395 -10.99 -9.50 -10.94
CA VAL A 395 -12.34 -10.07 -10.98
C VAL A 395 -12.39 -11.21 -9.94
N PRO A 396 -13.16 -11.07 -8.84
CA PRO A 396 -13.13 -12.02 -7.75
C PRO A 396 -13.85 -13.32 -8.14
N GLN A 397 -13.18 -14.45 -7.97
CA GLN A 397 -13.79 -15.79 -8.07
C GLN A 397 -14.65 -16.10 -6.82
N ILE A 398 -14.22 -15.57 -5.67
CA ILE A 398 -14.92 -15.67 -4.39
C ILE A 398 -15.50 -14.30 -4.05
N SER A 399 -16.82 -14.22 -3.98
CA SER A 399 -17.55 -12.97 -3.75
C SER A 399 -18.74 -13.22 -2.82
N PRO A 400 -19.39 -12.16 -2.28
CA PRO A 400 -20.57 -12.32 -1.44
C PRO A 400 -21.70 -13.09 -2.13
N ALA A 401 -21.73 -13.08 -3.47
CA ALA A 401 -22.71 -13.84 -4.25
C ALA A 401 -22.38 -15.33 -4.35
N THR A 402 -21.09 -15.71 -4.38
CA THR A 402 -20.68 -17.12 -4.51
C THR A 402 -20.53 -17.83 -3.17
N HIS A 403 -20.22 -17.10 -2.09
CA HIS A 403 -20.01 -17.64 -0.74
C HIS A 403 -20.73 -16.77 0.31
N PRO A 404 -22.07 -16.77 0.34
CA PRO A 404 -22.87 -15.92 1.23
C PRO A 404 -22.62 -16.22 2.72
N GLU A 405 -22.28 -17.47 3.05
CA GLU A 405 -21.98 -17.93 4.42
C GLU A 405 -20.62 -17.46 4.96
N ALA A 406 -19.74 -16.93 4.11
CA ALA A 406 -18.39 -16.53 4.50
C ALA A 406 -18.29 -15.08 5.02
N HIS A 407 -19.42 -14.37 5.15
CA HIS A 407 -19.49 -12.99 5.68
C HIS A 407 -18.48 -12.04 5.02
N LEU A 408 -18.43 -12.06 3.69
CA LEU A 408 -17.50 -11.32 2.84
C LEU A 408 -17.86 -9.82 2.77
N GLU A 409 -17.78 -9.14 3.90
CA GLU A 409 -18.15 -7.73 4.05
C GLU A 409 -16.99 -6.81 3.70
N GLU A 410 -17.30 -5.70 3.03
CA GLU A 410 -16.35 -4.65 2.66
C GLU A 410 -15.09 -5.24 2.00
N ASN A 411 -13.90 -4.91 2.52
CA ASN A 411 -12.61 -5.44 2.13
C ASN A 411 -11.89 -6.15 3.29
N TYR A 412 -12.64 -6.70 4.24
CA TYR A 412 -12.05 -7.34 5.41
C TYR A 412 -11.48 -8.72 5.08
N CYS A 413 -10.40 -9.10 5.74
CA CYS A 413 -9.77 -10.41 5.57
C CYS A 413 -10.70 -11.52 6.02
N ARG A 414 -10.84 -12.54 5.19
CA ARG A 414 -11.71 -13.71 5.42
C ARG A 414 -10.99 -14.97 4.96
N ASN A 415 -11.52 -16.13 5.34
CA ASN A 415 -11.01 -17.41 4.83
C ASN A 415 -12.15 -18.30 4.28
N PRO A 416 -12.81 -17.89 3.18
CA PRO A 416 -13.95 -18.61 2.61
C PRO A 416 -13.60 -20.00 2.09
N ASP A 417 -12.38 -20.19 1.62
CA ASP A 417 -11.83 -21.44 1.04
C ASP A 417 -11.13 -22.33 2.08
N ASN A 418 -11.16 -21.95 3.37
CA ASN A 418 -10.53 -22.69 4.47
C ASN A 418 -9.02 -22.94 4.26
N ASP A 419 -8.34 -21.98 3.65
CA ASP A 419 -6.90 -21.96 3.40
C ASP A 419 -6.10 -22.08 4.70
N SER A 420 -5.11 -22.97 4.73
CA SER A 420 -4.47 -23.36 5.98
C SER A 420 -3.48 -22.33 6.52
N HIS A 421 -3.11 -21.35 5.69
CA HIS A 421 -2.25 -20.22 6.03
C HIS A 421 -2.98 -19.05 6.68
N GLY A 422 -4.30 -19.14 6.80
CA GLY A 422 -5.12 -18.17 7.52
C GLY A 422 -5.92 -17.22 6.62
N PRO A 423 -6.57 -16.21 7.22
CA PRO A 423 -7.38 -15.27 6.46
C PRO A 423 -6.57 -14.45 5.46
N TRP A 424 -7.17 -14.19 4.32
CA TRP A 424 -6.59 -13.52 3.17
C TRP A 424 -7.61 -12.57 2.54
N CYS A 425 -7.18 -11.83 1.52
CA CYS A 425 -8.05 -11.00 0.71
C CYS A 425 -7.49 -10.85 -0.71
N TYR A 426 -8.35 -10.50 -1.68
CA TYR A 426 -7.88 -9.94 -2.94
C TYR A 426 -7.14 -8.62 -2.68
N THR A 427 -6.11 -8.29 -3.45
CA THR A 427 -5.33 -7.08 -3.18
C THR A 427 -5.63 -5.96 -4.17
N MET A 428 -5.49 -4.71 -3.72
CA MET A 428 -5.59 -3.54 -4.61
C MET A 428 -4.36 -3.38 -5.54
N ASP A 429 -3.36 -4.26 -5.47
CA ASP A 429 -2.23 -4.29 -6.42
C ASP A 429 -2.58 -5.18 -7.63
N PRO A 430 -2.65 -4.63 -8.86
CA PRO A 430 -2.92 -5.40 -10.08
C PRO A 430 -1.93 -6.56 -10.32
N ARG A 431 -0.73 -6.49 -9.74
CA ARG A 431 0.30 -7.53 -9.87
C ARG A 431 0.21 -8.63 -8.82
N THR A 432 -0.63 -8.47 -7.81
CA THR A 432 -0.81 -9.43 -6.72
C THR A 432 -2.30 -9.75 -6.59
N PRO A 433 -2.81 -10.89 -7.11
CA PRO A 433 -4.26 -11.16 -7.13
C PRO A 433 -4.83 -11.21 -5.71
N PHE A 434 -4.11 -11.90 -4.83
CA PHE A 434 -4.43 -12.05 -3.42
C PHE A 434 -3.15 -12.10 -2.59
N ASP A 435 -3.26 -11.82 -1.31
CA ASP A 435 -2.21 -12.10 -0.33
C ASP A 435 -2.83 -12.32 1.05
N TYR A 436 -2.09 -12.99 1.94
CA TYR A 436 -2.55 -13.29 3.28
C TYR A 436 -2.49 -12.06 4.18
N CYS A 437 -3.39 -12.00 5.14
CA CYS A 437 -3.48 -10.89 6.06
C CYS A 437 -2.49 -11.01 7.23
N ALA A 438 -2.08 -9.87 7.78
CA ALA A 438 -1.16 -9.81 8.93
C ALA A 438 -1.88 -10.16 10.24
N ILE A 439 -2.47 -11.35 10.30
CA ILE A 439 -3.26 -11.83 11.44
C ILE A 439 -2.51 -13.03 12.01
N LYS A 440 -2.28 -13.03 13.32
CA LYS A 440 -1.58 -14.12 14.01
C LYS A 440 -2.56 -15.19 14.48
N PRO A 441 -2.19 -16.48 14.53
CA PRO A 441 -2.99 -17.49 15.21
C PRO A 441 -3.13 -17.16 16.71
N CYS A 442 -4.27 -17.52 17.30
CA CYS A 442 -4.48 -17.36 18.74
C CYS A 442 -3.62 -18.35 19.54
N SER A 443 -3.06 -17.90 20.67
CA SER A 443 -2.25 -18.74 21.57
C SER A 443 -3.03 -19.99 22.00
N GLY A 444 -2.48 -21.18 21.73
CA GLY A 444 -3.14 -22.48 21.99
C GLY A 444 -3.75 -23.16 20.75
N SER A 445 -3.72 -22.51 19.57
CA SER A 445 -4.17 -23.12 18.31
C SER A 445 -3.07 -24.02 17.74
N THR A 446 -2.91 -25.23 18.27
CA THR A 446 -2.15 -26.28 17.57
C THR A 446 -3.08 -26.92 16.55
N VAL A 447 -2.84 -26.66 15.26
CA VAL A 447 -3.42 -27.49 14.21
C VAL A 447 -2.75 -28.86 14.36
N PRO A 448 -3.49 -29.94 14.65
CA PRO A 448 -2.89 -31.26 14.77
C PRO A 448 -2.19 -31.59 13.45
N PRO A 449 -0.96 -32.14 13.45
CA PRO A 449 -0.47 -32.83 12.28
C PRO A 449 -1.46 -33.95 11.97
N ILE A 450 -1.94 -34.03 10.73
CA ILE A 450 -2.67 -35.23 10.29
C ILE A 450 -1.63 -36.34 10.26
N MET A 451 -1.60 -37.15 11.32
CA MET A 451 -0.96 -38.46 11.31
C MET A 451 -1.90 -39.45 10.63
N GLU A 452 -1.34 -40.15 9.65
CA GLU A 452 -1.75 -41.46 9.13
C GLU A 452 -3.10 -41.54 8.38
N ASN A 453 -3.03 -41.52 7.04
CA ASN A 453 -2.98 -42.76 6.26
C ASN A 453 -2.63 -42.43 4.81
N ALA A 454 -1.59 -43.08 4.28
CA ALA A 454 -1.14 -42.96 2.89
C ALA A 454 -1.99 -43.81 1.94
N ASP A 455 -3.31 -43.83 2.12
CA ASP A 455 -4.18 -44.63 1.27
C ASP A 455 -4.80 -43.79 0.16
N ALA A 456 -4.36 -44.14 -1.06
CA ALA A 456 -4.91 -43.81 -2.37
C ALA A 456 -4.89 -42.33 -2.78
N VAL A 457 -3.70 -41.75 -2.96
CA VAL A 457 -3.55 -40.65 -3.92
C VAL A 457 -3.13 -41.24 -5.26
N THR A 458 -4.10 -41.46 -6.14
CA THR A 458 -3.86 -41.84 -7.53
C THR A 458 -3.39 -40.60 -8.31
N PHE A 459 -2.09 -40.45 -8.49
CA PHE A 459 -1.50 -39.42 -9.35
C PHE A 459 -1.46 -39.91 -10.80
N GLU A 460 -2.58 -39.87 -11.52
CA GLU A 460 -2.60 -40.37 -12.92
C GLU A 460 -1.91 -39.43 -13.94
N GLN A 461 -1.52 -38.20 -13.56
CA GLN A 461 -1.08 -37.17 -14.52
C GLN A 461 0.25 -36.43 -14.21
N CYS A 462 0.90 -36.70 -13.07
CA CYS A 462 2.17 -36.05 -12.68
C CYS A 462 3.16 -37.06 -12.10
N GLY A 463 4.41 -36.65 -11.87
CA GLY A 463 5.46 -37.43 -11.19
C GLY A 463 5.89 -38.70 -11.93
N GLN A 464 5.54 -38.84 -13.20
CA GLN A 464 5.94 -39.96 -14.04
C GLN A 464 7.28 -39.66 -14.71
N ARG A 465 8.25 -40.55 -14.52
CA ARG A 465 9.58 -40.50 -15.14
C ARG A 465 9.82 -41.77 -15.95
N ASP A 466 10.32 -41.63 -17.18
CA ASP A 466 10.75 -42.78 -17.99
C ASP A 466 12.10 -43.31 -17.49
N GLU A 467 12.04 -44.35 -16.64
CA GLU A 467 13.20 -45.03 -16.04
C GLU A 467 14.12 -45.72 -17.06
N ARG A 468 13.66 -45.97 -18.31
CA ARG A 468 14.47 -46.62 -19.35
C ARG A 468 15.65 -45.76 -19.83
N LEU A 469 15.57 -44.45 -19.62
CA LEU A 469 16.64 -43.49 -19.96
C LEU A 469 17.80 -43.51 -18.94
N GLN A 470 17.60 -44.07 -17.74
CA GLN A 470 18.57 -44.02 -16.64
C GLN A 470 19.60 -45.17 -16.68
N GLN A 471 19.33 -46.27 -17.38
CA GLN A 471 20.15 -47.50 -17.32
C GLN A 471 21.49 -47.49 -18.08
N LYS A 472 21.95 -46.35 -18.65
CA LYS A 472 23.15 -46.31 -19.52
C LYS A 472 24.45 -45.74 -18.91
N GLY A 473 24.55 -45.48 -17.59
CA GLY A 473 25.81 -44.97 -16.99
C GLY A 473 26.07 -45.47 -15.56
N ARG A 474 27.32 -45.83 -15.24
CA ARG A 474 27.77 -46.31 -13.90
C ARG A 474 28.45 -45.18 -13.08
N ILE A 475 28.40 -45.37 -11.76
CA ILE A 475 28.53 -44.48 -10.56
C ILE A 475 29.98 -43.95 -10.33
N VAL A 476 30.30 -42.72 -9.83
CA VAL A 476 30.19 -42.09 -8.47
C VAL A 476 30.30 -40.53 -8.53
N GLY A 477 29.57 -39.78 -7.68
CA GLY A 477 29.83 -38.35 -7.34
C GLY A 477 28.72 -37.34 -7.70
N GLY A 478 27.80 -37.76 -8.56
CA GLY A 478 26.70 -37.03 -9.18
C GLY A 478 26.50 -37.68 -10.55
N GLN A 479 25.31 -38.20 -10.85
CA GLN A 479 25.08 -38.92 -12.11
C GLN A 479 24.42 -37.96 -13.11
N PRO A 480 24.82 -37.95 -14.40
CA PRO A 480 23.97 -37.42 -15.46
C PRO A 480 22.61 -38.12 -15.35
N GLY A 481 21.60 -37.40 -14.90
CA GLY A 481 20.35 -37.97 -14.45
C GLY A 481 19.15 -37.31 -15.11
N ASN A 482 18.08 -38.08 -15.28
CA ASN A 482 16.84 -37.58 -15.85
C ASN A 482 15.94 -37.04 -14.74
N SER A 483 15.63 -35.74 -14.78
CA SER A 483 14.63 -35.11 -13.92
C SER A 483 13.74 -34.21 -14.78
N PRO A 484 12.67 -34.77 -15.39
CA PRO A 484 11.91 -34.11 -16.46
C PRO A 484 11.07 -32.91 -15.98
N TRP A 485 10.91 -32.75 -14.66
CA TRP A 485 10.27 -31.60 -14.02
C TRP A 485 11.27 -30.51 -13.60
N THR A 486 12.58 -30.79 -13.59
CA THR A 486 13.58 -29.80 -13.23
C THR A 486 13.72 -28.77 -14.33
N VAL A 487 13.74 -27.50 -13.95
CA VAL A 487 13.81 -26.39 -14.90
C VAL A 487 15.05 -25.54 -14.65
N SER A 488 15.64 -25.01 -15.73
CA SER A 488 16.75 -24.07 -15.67
C SER A 488 16.21 -22.65 -15.77
N ILE A 489 16.37 -21.85 -14.71
CA ILE A 489 15.99 -20.43 -14.73
C ILE A 489 17.19 -19.63 -15.20
N ARG A 490 16.99 -18.86 -16.28
CA ARG A 490 18.03 -18.06 -16.91
C ARG A 490 17.76 -16.57 -16.76
N ASN A 491 18.84 -15.83 -16.54
CA ASN A 491 18.81 -14.36 -16.44
C ASN A 491 18.76 -13.73 -17.85
N ARG A 492 18.86 -12.40 -17.90
CA ARG A 492 18.75 -11.60 -19.14
C ARG A 492 19.88 -11.87 -20.12
N GLU A 493 21.02 -12.31 -19.60
CA GLU A 493 22.20 -12.70 -20.36
C GLU A 493 22.10 -14.14 -20.87
N GLY A 494 20.99 -14.83 -20.60
CA GLY A 494 20.79 -16.23 -20.97
C GLY A 494 21.57 -17.22 -20.09
N VAL A 495 22.12 -16.78 -18.95
CA VAL A 495 22.93 -17.62 -18.06
C VAL A 495 22.06 -18.30 -17.02
N HIS A 496 22.26 -19.62 -16.85
CA HIS A 496 21.64 -20.38 -15.77
C HIS A 496 22.13 -19.88 -14.40
N PHE A 497 21.21 -19.53 -13.51
CA PHE A 497 21.56 -19.06 -12.16
C PHE A 497 20.76 -19.72 -11.03
N CYS A 498 19.61 -20.32 -11.34
CA CYS A 498 18.78 -21.04 -10.38
C CYS A 498 18.03 -22.20 -11.05
N GLY A 499 17.63 -23.17 -10.23
CA GLY A 499 16.70 -24.23 -10.57
C GLY A 499 15.25 -23.89 -10.23
N GLY A 500 14.36 -24.74 -10.70
CA GLY A 500 12.94 -24.75 -10.34
C GLY A 500 12.32 -26.11 -10.61
N SER A 501 11.05 -26.28 -10.27
CA SER A 501 10.28 -27.49 -10.57
C SER A 501 8.96 -27.15 -11.26
N LEU A 502 8.64 -27.83 -12.36
CA LEU A 502 7.39 -27.66 -13.09
C LEU A 502 6.27 -28.40 -12.37
N VAL A 503 5.39 -27.64 -11.69
CA VAL A 503 4.26 -28.19 -10.91
C VAL A 503 2.94 -28.15 -11.69
N LYS A 504 2.88 -27.30 -12.73
CA LYS A 504 1.80 -27.27 -13.73
C LYS A 504 2.33 -26.70 -15.05
N GLU A 505 1.63 -26.90 -16.16
CA GLU A 505 2.15 -26.56 -17.50
C GLU A 505 2.60 -25.10 -17.60
N GLN A 506 1.99 -24.18 -16.87
CA GLN A 506 2.33 -22.75 -16.88
C GLN A 506 2.94 -22.24 -15.55
N TRP A 507 3.29 -23.15 -14.63
CA TRP A 507 3.72 -22.79 -13.28
C TRP A 507 4.95 -23.56 -12.83
N VAL A 508 5.98 -22.80 -12.44
CA VAL A 508 7.22 -23.31 -11.86
C VAL A 508 7.33 -22.85 -10.42
N ILE A 509 7.63 -23.77 -9.51
CA ILE A 509 8.00 -23.44 -8.12
C ILE A 509 9.52 -23.29 -8.02
N SER A 510 9.97 -22.30 -7.25
CA SER A 510 11.39 -22.03 -6.98
C SER A 510 11.54 -21.31 -5.63
N THR A 511 12.73 -20.77 -5.32
CA THR A 511 12.99 -20.03 -4.08
C THR A 511 13.07 -18.52 -4.31
N ARG A 512 12.54 -17.76 -3.36
CA ARG A 512 12.57 -16.30 -3.29
C ARG A 512 13.99 -15.72 -3.34
N GLN A 513 14.97 -16.48 -2.87
CA GLN A 513 16.36 -16.06 -2.81
C GLN A 513 17.02 -15.95 -4.20
N CYS A 514 16.44 -16.58 -5.23
CA CYS A 514 16.88 -16.43 -6.62
C CYS A 514 16.62 -15.02 -7.18
N PHE A 515 15.68 -14.26 -6.59
CA PHE A 515 15.24 -12.98 -7.12
C PHE A 515 15.49 -11.84 -6.13
N SER A 516 15.92 -10.68 -6.63
CA SER A 516 16.15 -9.49 -5.80
C SER A 516 14.86 -9.01 -5.14
N SER A 517 13.74 -9.03 -5.86
CA SER A 517 12.42 -8.69 -5.32
C SER A 517 11.28 -9.45 -6.01
N CYS A 518 10.10 -9.52 -5.36
CA CYS A 518 8.86 -10.01 -5.97
C CYS A 518 8.36 -9.12 -7.13
N ASN A 519 8.85 -7.88 -7.19
CA ASN A 519 8.51 -6.88 -8.20
C ASN A 519 9.69 -6.66 -9.16
N ALA A 520 10.62 -7.61 -9.23
CA ALA A 520 11.75 -7.52 -10.15
C ALA A 520 11.23 -7.42 -11.59
N ASP A 521 11.91 -6.64 -12.41
CA ASP A 521 11.61 -6.57 -13.83
C ASP A 521 12.08 -7.89 -14.49
N LEU A 522 11.10 -8.65 -15.00
CA LEU A 522 11.29 -9.99 -15.56
C LEU A 522 11.62 -9.96 -17.05
N THR A 523 11.74 -8.78 -17.65
CA THR A 523 12.14 -8.64 -19.05
C THR A 523 13.46 -9.37 -19.28
N GLY A 524 13.46 -10.34 -20.19
CA GLY A 524 14.61 -11.18 -20.52
C GLY A 524 14.85 -12.40 -19.63
N TYR A 525 14.04 -12.62 -18.58
CA TYR A 525 14.11 -13.85 -17.78
C TYR A 525 13.29 -14.96 -18.41
N GLU A 526 13.85 -16.17 -18.45
CA GLU A 526 13.23 -17.33 -19.08
C GLU A 526 13.47 -18.62 -18.29
N VAL A 527 12.61 -19.60 -18.56
CA VAL A 527 12.76 -20.97 -18.09
C VAL A 527 13.08 -21.86 -19.29
N GLN A 528 14.13 -22.68 -19.14
CA GLN A 528 14.44 -23.76 -20.07
C GLN A 528 14.08 -25.13 -19.48
N LEU A 529 13.43 -25.95 -20.30
CA LEU A 529 12.88 -27.27 -19.99
C LEU A 529 13.31 -28.28 -21.06
N GLY A 530 13.31 -29.58 -20.75
CA GLY A 530 13.45 -30.66 -21.74
C GLY A 530 14.88 -30.98 -22.16
N THR A 531 15.88 -30.40 -21.49
CA THR A 531 17.30 -30.58 -21.78
C THR A 531 18.02 -31.25 -20.60
N LEU A 532 19.07 -32.03 -20.91
CA LEU A 532 20.04 -32.50 -19.92
C LEU A 532 21.27 -31.58 -19.84
N PHE A 533 21.49 -30.70 -20.81
CA PHE A 533 22.69 -29.86 -20.87
C PHE A 533 22.48 -28.56 -20.12
N LYS A 534 23.51 -28.11 -19.41
CA LYS A 534 23.51 -26.79 -18.76
C LYS A 534 23.33 -25.70 -19.80
N ASP A 535 24.03 -25.82 -20.93
CA ASP A 535 24.00 -24.94 -22.10
C ASP A 535 23.71 -25.73 -23.38
N PRO A 536 22.43 -25.99 -23.68
CA PRO A 536 22.03 -26.76 -24.85
C PRO A 536 22.27 -26.01 -26.16
N GLY A 537 22.68 -26.75 -27.20
CA GLY A 537 22.76 -26.24 -28.56
C GLY A 537 21.41 -26.25 -29.29
N PRO A 538 21.31 -25.59 -30.47
CA PRO A 538 20.04 -25.41 -31.21
C PRO A 538 19.38 -26.70 -31.74
N GLY A 539 20.00 -27.86 -31.53
CA GLY A 539 19.49 -29.17 -31.95
C GLY A 539 19.09 -30.11 -30.80
N ASP A 540 18.97 -29.61 -29.56
CA ASP A 540 18.56 -30.45 -28.42
C ASP A 540 17.06 -30.79 -28.53
N PRO A 541 16.69 -32.08 -28.69
CA PRO A 541 15.30 -32.47 -28.87
C PRO A 541 14.48 -32.18 -27.61
N ASP A 542 13.25 -31.70 -27.82
CA ASP A 542 12.26 -31.35 -26.80
C ASP A 542 12.63 -30.14 -25.91
N GLN A 543 13.72 -29.43 -26.21
CA GLN A 543 14.07 -28.20 -25.50
C GLN A 543 12.97 -27.15 -25.69
N GLN A 544 12.53 -26.57 -24.57
CA GLN A 544 11.56 -25.47 -24.56
C GLN A 544 12.09 -24.30 -23.76
N THR A 545 12.12 -23.14 -24.39
CA THR A 545 12.43 -21.87 -23.74
C THR A 545 11.17 -21.03 -23.64
N ILE A 546 10.79 -20.65 -22.41
CA ILE A 546 9.55 -19.94 -22.12
C ILE A 546 9.83 -18.73 -21.21
N PRO A 547 9.46 -17.50 -21.62
CA PRO A 547 9.64 -16.32 -20.79
C PRO A 547 8.83 -16.37 -19.48
N ILE A 548 9.36 -15.74 -18.43
CA ILE A 548 8.67 -15.58 -17.15
C ILE A 548 7.91 -14.24 -17.16
N VAL A 549 6.61 -14.27 -16.91
CA VAL A 549 5.75 -13.06 -16.95
C VAL A 549 5.37 -12.54 -15.57
N ARG A 550 5.45 -13.38 -14.53
CA ARG A 550 5.05 -12.99 -13.16
C ARG A 550 5.78 -13.82 -12.11
N ILE A 551 6.13 -13.18 -11.00
CA ILE A 551 6.54 -13.84 -9.76
C ILE A 551 5.43 -13.67 -8.73
N VAL A 552 4.98 -14.78 -8.14
CA VAL A 552 4.07 -14.80 -6.99
C VAL A 552 4.85 -15.27 -5.77
N CYS A 553 5.09 -14.37 -4.83
CA CYS A 553 5.84 -14.70 -3.62
C CYS A 553 4.97 -15.42 -2.59
N GLY A 554 5.52 -16.52 -2.06
CA GLY A 554 4.86 -17.38 -1.09
C GLY A 554 4.69 -16.78 0.29
N PRO A 555 4.18 -17.59 1.24
CA PRO A 555 3.90 -17.17 2.58
C PRO A 555 5.08 -16.53 3.33
N SER A 556 4.82 -15.66 4.31
CA SER A 556 5.87 -15.10 5.17
C SER A 556 6.74 -16.22 5.73
N GLU A 557 8.06 -16.04 5.73
CA GLU A 557 9.06 -17.03 6.14
C GLU A 557 9.19 -18.29 5.24
N SER A 558 8.33 -18.49 4.22
CA SER A 558 8.41 -19.67 3.34
C SER A 558 9.63 -19.69 2.43
N GLN A 559 10.13 -18.52 2.05
CA GLN A 559 11.14 -18.36 1.00
C GLN A 559 10.77 -19.01 -0.34
N LEU A 560 9.49 -19.31 -0.61
CA LEU A 560 9.01 -19.85 -1.88
C LEU A 560 8.58 -18.76 -2.86
N VAL A 561 8.68 -19.07 -4.15
CA VAL A 561 8.05 -18.30 -5.23
C VAL A 561 7.44 -19.25 -6.26
N MET A 562 6.32 -18.81 -6.83
CA MET A 562 5.70 -19.40 -8.01
C MET A 562 5.93 -18.47 -9.21
N LEU A 563 6.44 -19.02 -10.30
CA LEU A 563 6.75 -18.30 -11.53
C LEU A 563 5.68 -18.65 -12.57
N LYS A 564 4.99 -17.64 -13.09
CA LYS A 564 4.04 -17.81 -14.20
C LYS A 564 4.78 -17.71 -15.52
N LEU A 565 4.65 -18.73 -16.35
CA LEU A 565 5.22 -18.77 -17.69
C LEU A 565 4.34 -18.00 -18.68
N ALA A 566 4.95 -17.43 -19.72
CA ALA A 566 4.21 -16.68 -20.76
C ALA A 566 3.20 -17.54 -21.52
N ARG A 567 3.51 -18.84 -21.65
CA ARG A 567 2.67 -19.86 -22.31
C ARG A 567 2.83 -21.20 -21.58
N PRO A 568 1.85 -22.11 -21.66
CA PRO A 568 1.99 -23.45 -21.14
C PRO A 568 3.15 -24.20 -21.80
N ALA A 569 3.89 -24.98 -21.03
CA ALA A 569 4.89 -25.93 -21.49
C ALA A 569 4.20 -27.14 -22.11
N THR A 570 4.75 -27.63 -23.22
CA THR A 570 4.29 -28.86 -23.88
C THR A 570 4.86 -30.05 -23.13
N LEU A 571 4.02 -30.90 -22.56
CA LEU A 571 4.49 -32.10 -21.85
C LEU A 571 5.04 -33.12 -22.86
N THR A 572 6.22 -33.66 -22.57
CA THR A 572 6.92 -34.67 -23.38
C THR A 572 7.57 -35.71 -22.45
N ARG A 573 8.33 -36.67 -22.99
CA ARG A 573 9.10 -37.61 -22.16
C ARG A 573 10.22 -36.92 -21.36
N ARG A 574 10.63 -35.72 -21.77
CA ARG A 574 11.68 -34.90 -21.14
C ARG A 574 11.15 -33.69 -20.38
N VAL A 575 9.84 -33.40 -20.52
CA VAL A 575 9.15 -32.30 -19.84
C VAL A 575 7.90 -32.86 -19.18
N ALA A 576 7.96 -33.06 -17.86
CA ALA A 576 6.87 -33.63 -17.09
C ALA A 576 6.56 -32.77 -15.86
N LEU A 577 5.34 -32.90 -15.34
CA LEU A 577 4.95 -32.27 -14.09
C LEU A 577 5.46 -33.12 -12.91
N ILE A 578 5.94 -32.50 -11.84
CA ILE A 578 6.13 -33.19 -10.55
C ILE A 578 4.85 -33.12 -9.72
N CYS A 579 4.55 -34.17 -8.96
CA CYS A 579 3.39 -34.12 -8.06
C CYS A 579 3.68 -33.31 -6.80
N LEU A 580 2.63 -32.73 -6.23
CA LEU A 580 2.67 -32.10 -4.92
C LEU A 580 2.26 -33.12 -3.84
N PRO A 581 2.89 -33.08 -2.65
CA PRO A 581 2.53 -33.96 -1.55
C PRO A 581 1.16 -33.58 -0.99
N PRO A 582 0.50 -34.48 -0.23
CA PRO A 582 -0.65 -34.10 0.59
C PRO A 582 -0.28 -32.98 1.56
N GLU A 583 -1.26 -32.13 1.88
CA GLU A 583 -1.04 -31.02 2.81
C GLU A 583 -0.55 -31.53 4.17
N ARG A 584 0.50 -30.90 4.70
CA ARG A 584 1.14 -31.22 5.99
C ARG A 584 1.74 -32.64 6.08
N TYR A 585 1.84 -33.37 4.98
CA TYR A 585 2.51 -34.67 4.92
C TYR A 585 3.94 -34.61 5.46
N VAL A 586 4.30 -35.51 6.38
CA VAL A 586 5.65 -35.63 6.94
C VAL A 586 6.32 -36.81 6.26
N VAL A 587 7.38 -36.55 5.50
CA VAL A 587 8.16 -37.61 4.86
C VAL A 587 8.79 -38.53 5.93
N PRO A 588 8.58 -39.85 5.87
CA PRO A 588 9.16 -40.79 6.82
C PRO A 588 10.70 -40.72 6.83
N ALA A 589 11.29 -40.81 8.02
CA ALA A 589 12.75 -40.86 8.16
C ALA A 589 13.33 -42.07 7.42
N GLY A 590 14.48 -41.88 6.78
CA GLY A 590 15.13 -42.88 5.93
C GLY A 590 14.60 -42.96 4.50
N THR A 591 13.51 -42.25 4.17
CA THR A 591 13.03 -42.13 2.78
C THR A 591 14.14 -41.52 1.92
N VAL A 592 14.52 -42.20 0.83
CA VAL A 592 15.56 -41.74 -0.07
C VAL A 592 14.93 -40.84 -1.13
N CYS A 593 15.35 -39.58 -1.14
CA CYS A 593 14.89 -38.57 -2.07
C CYS A 593 16.02 -38.15 -3.01
N GLU A 594 15.68 -37.60 -4.15
CA GLU A 594 16.60 -37.17 -5.20
C GLU A 594 16.59 -35.64 -5.32
N ILE A 595 17.77 -35.03 -5.35
CA ILE A 595 17.94 -33.65 -5.80
C ILE A 595 18.47 -33.63 -7.22
N ALA A 596 18.12 -32.60 -7.98
CA ALA A 596 18.56 -32.45 -9.37
C ALA A 596 18.92 -31.00 -9.70
N GLY A 597 20.03 -30.77 -10.40
CA GLY A 597 20.42 -29.43 -10.87
C GLY A 597 21.75 -29.36 -11.65
N TRP A 598 22.09 -28.15 -12.10
CA TRP A 598 23.30 -27.81 -12.89
C TRP A 598 24.27 -26.91 -12.12
N GLY A 599 24.16 -26.92 -10.79
CA GLY A 599 24.98 -26.12 -9.90
C GLY A 599 26.45 -26.52 -9.90
N GLU A 600 27.24 -25.73 -9.17
CA GLU A 600 28.69 -25.91 -9.05
C GLU A 600 29.04 -27.29 -8.48
N THR A 601 29.80 -28.08 -9.24
CA THR A 601 30.15 -29.46 -8.89
C THR A 601 31.45 -29.56 -8.09
N ARG A 602 32.21 -28.47 -7.94
CA ARG A 602 33.54 -28.46 -7.29
C ARG A 602 34.49 -29.54 -7.82
N GLY A 603 34.32 -29.92 -9.08
CA GLY A 603 35.11 -30.97 -9.74
C GLY A 603 34.73 -32.41 -9.37
N THR A 604 33.63 -32.64 -8.65
CA THR A 604 33.18 -34.00 -8.27
C THR A 604 32.23 -34.64 -9.28
N ALA A 605 31.71 -33.85 -10.23
CA ALA A 605 30.80 -34.30 -11.29
C ALA A 605 30.93 -33.41 -12.54
N ASP A 606 30.34 -33.85 -13.65
CA ASP A 606 30.31 -33.08 -14.90
C ASP A 606 29.32 -31.90 -14.80
N GLY A 607 29.84 -30.68 -14.70
CA GLY A 607 29.03 -29.46 -14.60
C GLY A 607 28.36 -29.02 -15.90
N SER A 608 28.59 -29.72 -17.02
CA SER A 608 27.96 -29.42 -18.31
C SER A 608 26.59 -30.08 -18.48
N VAL A 609 26.23 -31.02 -17.60
CA VAL A 609 25.00 -31.81 -17.65
C VAL A 609 24.22 -31.78 -16.32
N LEU A 610 22.96 -32.15 -16.37
CA LEU A 610 22.06 -32.23 -15.22
C LEU A 610 22.51 -33.37 -14.31
N ASN A 611 22.86 -33.03 -13.08
CA ASN A 611 23.28 -34.02 -12.09
C ASN A 611 22.14 -34.35 -11.13
N VAL A 612 22.06 -35.63 -10.74
CA VAL A 612 21.17 -36.09 -9.68
C VAL A 612 21.96 -36.68 -8.50
N ALA A 613 21.44 -36.49 -7.29
CA ALA A 613 22.00 -37.06 -6.06
C ALA A 613 20.92 -37.53 -5.11
N GLN A 614 21.15 -38.68 -4.49
CA GLN A 614 20.21 -39.30 -3.55
C GLN A 614 20.56 -39.00 -2.10
N LEU A 615 19.58 -38.56 -1.33
CA LEU A 615 19.71 -38.09 0.04
C LEU A 615 18.61 -38.72 0.91
N PRO A 616 18.96 -39.44 1.99
CA PRO A 616 17.96 -39.97 2.92
C PRO A 616 17.45 -38.86 3.85
N VAL A 617 16.14 -38.78 4.03
CA VAL A 617 15.49 -37.84 4.95
C VAL A 617 15.81 -38.20 6.39
N LEU A 618 16.14 -37.20 7.21
CA LEU A 618 16.33 -37.38 8.66
C LEU A 618 15.02 -37.17 9.41
N ALA A 619 14.87 -37.86 10.54
CA ALA A 619 13.79 -37.56 11.46
C ALA A 619 13.91 -36.11 11.97
N HIS A 620 12.78 -35.42 12.15
CA HIS A 620 12.76 -34.03 12.60
C HIS A 620 13.54 -33.83 13.92
N SER A 621 13.40 -34.76 14.88
CA SER A 621 14.12 -34.72 16.16
C SER A 621 15.63 -34.84 16.00
N GLU A 622 16.10 -35.72 15.12
CA GLU A 622 17.53 -35.92 14.84
C GLU A 622 18.13 -34.71 14.14
N CYS A 623 17.40 -34.16 13.19
CA CYS A 623 17.78 -32.97 12.46
C CYS A 623 17.86 -31.75 13.38
N ASN A 624 16.83 -31.55 14.21
CA ASN A 624 16.80 -30.44 15.15
C ASN A 624 17.92 -30.55 16.19
N ARG A 625 18.26 -31.77 16.62
CA ARG A 625 19.44 -32.03 17.47
C ARG A 625 20.74 -31.66 16.76
N ALA A 626 20.92 -32.07 15.51
CA ALA A 626 22.11 -31.71 14.71
C ALA A 626 22.24 -30.19 14.50
N LEU A 627 21.10 -29.49 14.36
CA LEU A 627 21.03 -28.04 14.19
C LEU A 627 20.92 -27.26 15.51
N ARG A 628 21.11 -27.91 16.66
CA ARG A 628 21.08 -27.30 18.01
C ARG A 628 19.78 -26.53 18.30
N GLY A 629 18.63 -27.11 17.96
CA GLY A 629 17.31 -26.55 18.26
C GLY A 629 16.84 -25.46 17.29
N ARG A 630 17.50 -25.29 16.13
CA ARG A 630 17.23 -24.20 15.18
C ARG A 630 16.39 -24.59 13.97
N LEU A 631 15.95 -25.85 13.88
CA LEU A 631 15.14 -26.32 12.75
C LEU A 631 13.72 -25.74 12.87
N LYS A 632 13.24 -25.09 11.79
CA LYS A 632 11.85 -24.63 11.73
C LYS A 632 10.93 -25.78 11.29
N GLU A 633 9.65 -25.70 11.64
CA GLU A 633 8.63 -26.65 11.14
C GLU A 633 8.47 -26.58 9.61
N SER A 634 8.70 -25.39 9.04
CA SER A 634 8.72 -25.09 7.61
C SER A 634 9.88 -25.71 6.84
N GLU A 635 10.79 -26.40 7.52
CA GLU A 635 12.01 -26.96 6.97
C GLU A 635 12.01 -28.47 7.17
N LEU A 636 12.50 -29.19 6.16
CA LEU A 636 12.88 -30.60 6.29
C LEU A 636 14.38 -30.71 6.01
N CYS A 637 14.99 -31.81 6.43
CA CYS A 637 16.39 -32.02 6.16
C CYS A 637 16.73 -33.46 5.83
N THR A 638 17.88 -33.61 5.16
CA THR A 638 18.42 -34.90 4.78
C THR A 638 19.78 -35.12 5.42
N ALA A 639 20.19 -36.39 5.52
CA ALA A 639 21.48 -36.73 6.09
C ALA A 639 22.62 -36.16 5.23
N PRO A 640 23.75 -35.76 5.84
CA PRO A 640 24.95 -35.46 5.08
C PRO A 640 25.42 -36.72 4.34
N LEU A 641 25.76 -36.58 3.06
CA LEU A 641 26.48 -37.63 2.36
C LEU A 641 27.94 -37.62 2.82
N ARG A 642 28.46 -38.81 3.13
CA ARG A 642 29.87 -39.02 3.56
C ARG A 642 30.92 -38.62 2.50
N ALA A 643 30.51 -38.12 1.34
CA ALA A 643 31.35 -37.87 0.17
C ALA A 643 31.22 -36.46 -0.46
N GLY A 644 30.78 -35.44 0.29
CA GLY A 644 30.77 -34.04 -0.22
C GLY A 644 29.73 -33.76 -1.30
N VAL A 645 28.68 -34.59 -1.38
CA VAL A 645 27.59 -34.48 -2.35
C VAL A 645 26.43 -33.71 -1.72
N GLY A 646 25.89 -32.72 -2.45
CA GLY A 646 24.77 -31.91 -2.03
C GLY A 646 24.56 -30.71 -2.96
N ALA A 647 23.47 -29.97 -2.77
CA ALA A 647 23.17 -28.80 -3.59
C ALA A 647 24.17 -27.66 -3.38
N CYS A 648 24.48 -26.93 -4.45
CA CYS A 648 25.39 -25.80 -4.44
C CYS A 648 24.83 -24.61 -5.25
N GLU A 649 25.64 -23.58 -5.46
CA GLU A 649 25.28 -22.41 -6.26
C GLU A 649 24.82 -22.84 -7.66
N GLY A 650 23.65 -22.38 -8.09
CA GLY A 650 22.97 -22.81 -9.32
C GLY A 650 21.84 -23.82 -9.11
N ASP A 651 21.90 -24.66 -8.05
CA ASP A 651 20.84 -25.64 -7.77
C ASP A 651 19.65 -25.04 -6.99
N TYR A 652 19.79 -23.82 -6.50
CA TYR A 652 18.79 -23.18 -5.64
C TYR A 652 17.43 -23.06 -6.34
N GLY A 653 16.37 -23.42 -5.64
CA GLY A 653 15.03 -23.52 -6.19
C GLY A 653 14.71 -24.84 -6.88
N GLY A 654 15.70 -25.71 -7.12
CA GLY A 654 15.50 -27.05 -7.67
C GLY A 654 14.79 -28.02 -6.71
N PRO A 655 14.38 -29.20 -7.21
CA PRO A 655 13.59 -30.16 -6.44
C PRO A 655 14.40 -30.94 -5.42
N LEU A 656 13.76 -31.28 -4.30
CA LEU A 656 13.97 -32.52 -3.58
C LEU A 656 12.75 -33.41 -3.83
N ALA A 657 12.89 -34.37 -4.73
CA ALA A 657 11.82 -35.25 -5.17
C ALA A 657 11.93 -36.61 -4.48
N CYS A 658 10.86 -37.11 -3.89
CA CYS A 658 10.84 -38.43 -3.24
C CYS A 658 9.90 -39.35 -4.02
N LEU A 659 10.34 -40.58 -4.27
CA LEU A 659 9.49 -41.59 -4.89
C LEU A 659 8.54 -42.13 -3.81
N THR A 660 7.25 -41.85 -3.94
CA THR A 660 6.19 -42.32 -3.04
C THR A 660 5.26 -43.23 -3.83
N ALA A 661 5.17 -44.50 -3.43
CA ALA A 661 4.58 -45.57 -4.24
C ALA A 661 5.22 -45.61 -5.64
N ASP A 662 4.49 -45.25 -6.69
CA ASP A 662 4.95 -45.26 -8.10
C ASP A 662 5.07 -43.85 -8.71
N CYS A 663 5.15 -42.81 -7.87
CA CYS A 663 5.10 -41.43 -8.33
C CYS A 663 6.14 -40.53 -7.64
N TRP A 664 6.80 -39.67 -8.41
CA TRP A 664 7.73 -38.68 -7.89
C TRP A 664 6.98 -37.46 -7.35
N VAL A 665 7.22 -37.17 -6.07
CA VAL A 665 6.54 -36.11 -5.31
C VAL A 665 7.57 -35.06 -4.87
N LEU A 666 7.25 -33.78 -5.05
CA LEU A 666 8.09 -32.66 -4.65
C LEU A 666 7.95 -32.39 -3.15
N GLU A 667 8.80 -33.02 -2.35
CA GLU A 667 8.75 -32.87 -0.89
C GLU A 667 9.49 -31.62 -0.41
N GLY A 668 10.53 -31.19 -1.13
CA GLY A 668 11.33 -30.04 -0.77
C GLY A 668 11.78 -29.15 -1.92
N VAL A 669 12.12 -27.90 -1.60
CA VAL A 669 12.77 -26.95 -2.51
C VAL A 669 14.13 -26.57 -1.96
N ILE A 670 15.16 -26.64 -2.80
CA ILE A 670 16.55 -26.34 -2.44
C ILE A 670 16.70 -24.85 -2.06
N THR A 671 17.28 -24.58 -0.90
CA THR A 671 17.60 -23.22 -0.45
C THR A 671 19.10 -22.92 -0.43
N PRO A 672 19.51 -21.66 -0.63
CA PRO A 672 20.89 -21.25 -0.46
C PRO A 672 21.46 -21.53 0.92
N SER A 673 22.64 -22.15 0.94
CA SER A 673 23.43 -22.37 2.14
C SER A 673 24.76 -21.63 2.01
N ARG A 674 25.35 -21.18 3.14
CA ARG A 674 26.62 -20.42 3.13
C ARG A 674 27.82 -21.24 2.62
N VAL A 675 27.72 -22.57 2.64
CA VAL A 675 28.79 -23.49 2.23
C VAL A 675 28.13 -24.72 1.62
N CYS A 676 28.40 -24.99 0.34
CA CYS A 676 27.86 -26.15 -0.35
C CYS A 676 28.28 -27.47 0.32
N ALA A 677 27.30 -28.37 0.47
CA ALA A 677 27.47 -29.78 0.83
C ALA A 677 28.45 -30.04 2.00
N ARG A 678 28.09 -29.57 3.21
CA ARG A 678 28.85 -29.90 4.43
C ARG A 678 28.82 -31.41 4.70
N THR A 679 29.99 -32.02 4.86
CA THR A 679 30.14 -33.46 5.14
C THR A 679 29.67 -33.85 6.54
N ASP A 680 29.48 -32.88 7.44
CA ASP A 680 29.13 -33.07 8.85
C ASP A 680 27.78 -32.45 9.26
N GLN A 681 27.03 -31.84 8.33
CA GLN A 681 25.76 -31.16 8.64
C GLN A 681 24.62 -31.59 7.72
N PRO A 682 23.38 -31.71 8.24
CA PRO A 682 22.21 -31.95 7.40
C PRO A 682 22.02 -30.89 6.33
N ALA A 683 21.54 -31.29 5.15
CA ALA A 683 21.10 -30.35 4.12
C ALA A 683 19.65 -29.93 4.41
N LEU A 684 19.37 -28.64 4.29
CA LEU A 684 18.06 -28.04 4.59
C LEU A 684 17.29 -27.70 3.32
N PHE A 685 15.99 -27.95 3.35
CA PHE A 685 15.06 -27.67 2.27
C PHE A 685 13.80 -27.02 2.83
N ILE A 686 13.15 -26.19 2.01
CA ILE A 686 11.79 -25.73 2.33
C ILE A 686 10.86 -26.93 2.22
N ARG A 687 10.03 -27.18 3.23
CA ARG A 687 9.07 -28.28 3.23
C ARG A 687 7.80 -27.91 2.45
N VAL A 688 7.62 -28.52 1.28
CA VAL A 688 6.56 -28.14 0.32
C VAL A 688 5.16 -28.47 0.84
N SER A 689 5.01 -29.59 1.57
CA SER A 689 3.73 -30.03 2.12
C SER A 689 3.01 -28.98 2.96
N LEU A 690 3.73 -28.02 3.55
CA LEU A 690 3.15 -26.95 4.35
C LEU A 690 2.57 -25.80 3.52
N TYR A 691 2.78 -25.81 2.19
CA TYR A 691 2.42 -24.72 1.28
C TYR A 691 1.54 -25.17 0.11
N VAL A 692 1.04 -26.41 0.11
CA VAL A 692 0.32 -27.04 -1.02
C VAL A 692 -0.98 -26.30 -1.34
N ASP A 693 -1.76 -25.95 -0.33
CA ASP A 693 -2.96 -25.13 -0.43
C ASP A 693 -2.67 -23.75 -1.07
N TRP A 694 -1.58 -23.09 -0.66
CA TRP A 694 -1.13 -21.84 -1.27
C TRP A 694 -0.73 -22.05 -2.75
N ILE A 695 0.02 -23.11 -3.05
CA ILE A 695 0.45 -23.44 -4.42
C ILE A 695 -0.78 -23.66 -5.30
N ASP A 696 -1.73 -24.49 -4.85
CA ASP A 696 -2.98 -24.77 -5.56
C ASP A 696 -3.81 -23.52 -5.79
N LYS A 697 -3.90 -22.65 -4.78
CA LYS A 697 -4.60 -21.37 -4.89
C LYS A 697 -3.95 -20.43 -5.91
N VAL A 698 -2.63 -20.34 -5.92
CA VAL A 698 -1.90 -19.56 -6.95
C VAL A 698 -2.16 -20.13 -8.34
N MET A 699 -2.14 -21.45 -8.50
CA MET A 699 -2.43 -22.09 -9.80
C MET A 699 -3.87 -21.85 -10.27
N LYS A 700 -4.83 -21.72 -9.35
CA LYS A 700 -6.25 -21.46 -9.65
C LYS A 700 -6.56 -19.98 -9.93
N MET A 701 -5.93 -19.06 -9.19
CA MET A 701 -6.26 -17.63 -9.21
C MET A 701 -5.29 -16.76 -10.03
N GLY A 702 -4.13 -17.29 -10.41
CA GLY A 702 -2.97 -16.51 -10.89
C GLY A 702 -2.85 -16.35 -12.39
#